data_AF-A0A1B1ZHQ5-F1
#
_entry.id   AF-A0A1B1ZHQ5-F1
#
_cell.length_a   1.000
_cell.length_b   1.000
_cell.length_c   1.000
_cell.angle_alpha   90.00
_cell.angle_beta   90.00
_cell.angle_gamma   90.00
#
_symmetry.space_group_name_H-M   'P 1'
#
loop_
_entity.id
_entity.type
_entity.pdbx_description
1 polymer ?
#
loop_
_entity_poly.entity_id
_entity_poly.type
_entity_poly.pdbx_seq_one_letter_code
_entity_poly.pdbx_strand_id
1 'polypeptide(L)'
;MRMRFGVDEDEAFHECAGRLIRGFADWLEENELVAEPMSAELLLQYKWLEGDGDLADWPIEHVETFLDGWCPHVVAEYGLPVRLVPLTVAVFVEYLDERGLLTADSPRPSQVRRLCTAYVDDYAELEAHPAHPVLDEFGTPPDPVRIPGPADRAASAAAATVLADARALAAWCGERGRTLTRTGNLRVADARELAQRLGTDDVEDRPRLDRADRLTVLTWVLETAVRAGAVRRENGRLVAGNRFAGLDDTTAHEDLVLAAAEHGVLTVLGERRSPPSFDDVLGELDVFAAPTEDAADPPAAGPPDPAEEIALELLDQAFGGSDGDPEEPDDPGAALPEPVDDATPAFLALLRHPHDGMDLDDLAELLELLLGWEDPRPGIPLTAMLVERLQRLGLVAWTGTAPAAGRAGSERAASRVVLTPGGIACALLVLAAEGLEFPTRPDPAAASAAEIVGLAGEVSPAEWRRDIDAWHTAQPDPERAVAAFVRAALAPGRPLVVVLTATGVAAERFGDDVVDELLREHLDGPHRAQVARRLVARGLLGADVLEPDLLLRAALDVMTVTIDTIDADEWPALFAREFPAGSAAAVGELWRFDHPRLGDVLDGLGTHHPDDEVADAARTALLRWRERPGPGD
;
A
#
# COMPACT_ATOMS: atom_id res chain seq x y z
N MET A 1 -18.88 -46.12 -7.85
CA MET A 1 -19.37 -44.75 -7.59
C MET A 1 -20.12 -44.28 -8.82
N ARG A 2 -21.24 -43.54 -8.68
CA ARG A 2 -21.92 -42.93 -9.84
C ARG A 2 -21.09 -41.71 -10.25
N MET A 3 -20.73 -41.61 -11.53
CA MET A 3 -19.80 -40.58 -12.05
C MET A 3 -20.43 -39.69 -13.13
N ARG A 4 -21.74 -39.83 -13.38
CA ARG A 4 -22.44 -39.09 -14.43
C ARG A 4 -23.66 -38.35 -13.89
N PHE A 5 -23.72 -37.05 -14.15
CA PHE A 5 -24.68 -36.12 -13.57
C PHE A 5 -25.23 -35.16 -14.63
N GLY A 6 -26.53 -34.86 -14.58
CA GLY A 6 -27.10 -33.72 -15.29
C GLY A 6 -26.96 -32.42 -14.51
N VAL A 7 -27.09 -31.27 -15.18
CA VAL A 7 -26.99 -29.92 -14.58
C VAL A 7 -28.04 -29.71 -13.47
N ASP A 8 -29.19 -30.39 -13.52
CA ASP A 8 -30.23 -30.30 -12.50
C ASP A 8 -29.97 -31.18 -11.25
N GLU A 9 -28.87 -31.96 -11.22
CA GLU A 9 -28.54 -32.92 -10.15
C GLU A 9 -27.49 -32.38 -9.16
N ASP A 10 -27.67 -31.15 -8.69
CA ASP A 10 -26.77 -30.37 -7.84
C ASP A 10 -26.25 -31.10 -6.59
N GLU A 11 -27.16 -31.58 -5.73
CA GLU A 11 -26.81 -32.26 -4.46
C GLU A 11 -26.01 -33.55 -4.69
N ALA A 12 -26.41 -34.32 -5.71
CA ALA A 12 -25.76 -35.59 -6.05
C ALA A 12 -24.37 -35.39 -6.67
N PHE A 13 -24.19 -34.31 -7.44
CA PHE A 13 -22.88 -33.90 -7.96
C PHE A 13 -21.95 -33.49 -6.81
N HIS A 14 -22.37 -32.56 -5.93
CA HIS A 14 -21.55 -32.07 -4.82
C HIS A 14 -21.14 -33.18 -3.85
N GLU A 15 -22.03 -34.14 -3.55
CA GLU A 15 -21.67 -35.32 -2.73
C GLU A 15 -20.59 -36.18 -3.40
N CYS A 16 -20.64 -36.34 -4.72
CA CYS A 16 -19.66 -37.10 -5.48
C CYS A 16 -18.33 -36.36 -5.61
N ALA A 17 -18.37 -35.09 -6.02
CA ALA A 17 -17.19 -34.22 -6.13
C ALA A 17 -16.47 -34.12 -4.79
N GLY A 18 -17.19 -33.85 -3.69
CA GLY A 18 -16.61 -33.79 -2.36
C GLY A 18 -15.94 -35.10 -1.91
N ARG A 19 -16.42 -36.28 -2.35
CA ARG A 19 -15.73 -37.56 -2.08
C ARG A 19 -14.47 -37.73 -2.94
N LEU A 20 -14.52 -37.32 -4.21
CA LEU A 20 -13.37 -37.37 -5.11
C LEU A 20 -12.24 -36.46 -4.64
N ILE A 21 -12.58 -35.22 -4.26
CA ILE A 21 -11.62 -34.21 -3.78
C ILE A 21 -10.98 -34.63 -2.46
N ARG A 22 -11.76 -35.14 -1.50
CA ARG A 22 -11.21 -35.69 -0.24
C ARG A 22 -10.26 -36.86 -0.49
N GLY A 23 -10.67 -37.84 -1.31
CA GLY A 23 -9.81 -38.98 -1.63
C GLY A 23 -8.56 -38.60 -2.45
N PHE A 24 -8.66 -37.52 -3.24
CA PHE A 24 -7.52 -36.96 -3.95
C PHE A 24 -6.54 -36.27 -3.00
N ALA A 25 -7.03 -35.46 -2.07
CA ALA A 25 -6.20 -34.81 -1.04
C ALA A 25 -5.44 -35.85 -0.19
N ASP A 26 -6.14 -36.89 0.30
CA ASP A 26 -5.50 -37.99 1.04
C ASP A 26 -4.40 -38.68 0.19
N TRP A 27 -4.66 -38.90 -1.10
CA TRP A 27 -3.70 -39.53 -2.00
C TRP A 27 -2.49 -38.62 -2.33
N LEU A 28 -2.68 -37.30 -2.39
CA LEU A 28 -1.56 -36.35 -2.56
C LEU A 28 -0.63 -36.39 -1.34
N GLU A 29 -1.19 -36.42 -0.13
CA GLU A 29 -0.42 -36.56 1.11
C GLU A 29 0.32 -37.89 1.17
N GLU A 30 -0.35 -39.01 0.84
CA GLU A 30 0.23 -40.35 0.81
C GLU A 30 1.43 -40.48 -0.15
N ASN A 31 1.42 -39.70 -1.25
CA ASN A 31 2.42 -39.78 -2.31
C ASN A 31 3.41 -38.59 -2.36
N GLU A 32 3.32 -37.66 -1.40
CA GLU A 32 4.16 -36.45 -1.31
C GLU A 32 4.17 -35.63 -2.62
N LEU A 33 3.00 -35.48 -3.26
CA LEU A 33 2.86 -34.78 -4.54
C LEU A 33 2.41 -33.32 -4.37
N VAL A 34 2.97 -32.42 -5.17
CA VAL A 34 2.63 -30.99 -5.19
C VAL A 34 1.46 -30.76 -6.15
N ALA A 35 0.23 -30.60 -5.63
CA ALA A 35 -0.98 -30.25 -6.37
C ALA A 35 -2.04 -29.66 -5.40
N GLU A 36 -3.08 -28.99 -5.94
CA GLU A 36 -4.09 -28.27 -5.15
C GLU A 36 -5.49 -28.87 -5.33
N PRO A 37 -6.14 -29.40 -4.26
CA PRO A 37 -7.47 -30.01 -4.37
C PRO A 37 -8.55 -29.08 -4.96
N MET A 38 -8.44 -27.77 -4.75
CA MET A 38 -9.36 -26.76 -5.30
C MET A 38 -9.33 -26.76 -6.84
N SER A 39 -8.16 -26.81 -7.48
CA SER A 39 -8.11 -26.78 -8.95
C SER A 39 -8.73 -28.04 -9.58
N ALA A 40 -8.66 -29.18 -8.89
CA ALA A 40 -9.36 -30.39 -9.30
C ALA A 40 -10.89 -30.22 -9.16
N GLU A 41 -11.35 -29.48 -8.16
CA GLU A 41 -12.77 -29.16 -7.99
C GLU A 41 -13.30 -28.29 -9.13
N LEU A 42 -12.56 -27.25 -9.55
CA LEU A 42 -12.89 -26.44 -10.72
C LEU A 42 -13.04 -27.28 -11.99
N LEU A 43 -12.15 -28.25 -12.19
CA LEU A 43 -12.23 -29.18 -13.32
C LEU A 43 -13.54 -30.02 -13.29
N LEU A 44 -13.96 -30.48 -12.11
CA LEU A 44 -15.21 -31.21 -11.94
C LEU A 44 -16.42 -30.31 -12.19
N GLN A 45 -16.39 -29.06 -11.71
CA GLN A 45 -17.45 -28.09 -11.93
C GLN A 45 -17.62 -27.74 -13.40
N TYR A 46 -16.52 -27.51 -14.13
CA TYR A 46 -16.53 -27.35 -15.59
C TYR A 46 -17.26 -28.50 -16.28
N LYS A 47 -16.89 -29.74 -15.94
CA LYS A 47 -17.45 -30.94 -16.58
C LYS A 47 -18.96 -31.08 -16.30
N TRP A 48 -19.43 -30.61 -15.15
CA TRP A 48 -20.84 -30.63 -14.77
C TRP A 48 -21.67 -29.48 -15.38
N LEU A 49 -21.17 -28.25 -15.32
CA LEU A 49 -21.90 -27.04 -15.74
C LEU A 49 -21.91 -26.85 -17.26
N GLU A 50 -20.76 -27.02 -17.90
CA GLU A 50 -20.55 -26.69 -19.32
C GLU A 50 -20.17 -27.92 -20.16
N GLY A 51 -19.71 -28.99 -19.50
CA GLY A 51 -19.33 -30.25 -20.12
C GLY A 51 -20.49 -31.25 -20.33
N ASP A 52 -20.14 -32.54 -20.37
CA ASP A 52 -21.07 -33.65 -20.58
C ASP A 52 -21.55 -34.31 -19.28
N GLY A 53 -21.09 -33.81 -18.14
CA GLY A 53 -21.38 -34.30 -16.79
C GLY A 53 -20.75 -35.66 -16.44
N ASP A 54 -19.85 -36.20 -17.25
CA ASP A 54 -19.22 -37.51 -17.03
C ASP A 54 -17.81 -37.37 -16.42
N LEU A 55 -17.71 -37.52 -15.10
CA LEU A 55 -16.47 -37.33 -14.34
C LEU A 55 -15.48 -38.49 -14.49
N ALA A 56 -15.88 -39.58 -15.16
CA ALA A 56 -15.04 -40.75 -15.42
C ALA A 56 -14.37 -40.74 -16.79
N ASP A 57 -14.74 -39.80 -17.67
CA ASP A 57 -14.22 -39.69 -19.03
C ASP A 57 -13.66 -38.29 -19.32
N TRP A 58 -12.36 -38.23 -19.64
CA TRP A 58 -11.64 -36.97 -19.84
C TRP A 58 -11.01 -36.87 -21.23
N PRO A 59 -11.81 -36.82 -22.32
CA PRO A 59 -11.28 -36.59 -23.66
C PRO A 59 -10.37 -35.37 -23.72
N ILE A 60 -9.30 -35.44 -24.53
CA ILE A 60 -8.30 -34.37 -24.63
C ILE A 60 -8.94 -33.01 -24.96
N GLU A 61 -9.98 -32.99 -25.79
CA GLU A 61 -10.75 -31.78 -26.14
C GLU A 61 -11.39 -31.09 -24.93
N HIS A 62 -11.87 -31.86 -23.94
CA HIS A 62 -12.45 -31.29 -22.71
C HIS A 62 -11.37 -30.73 -21.79
N VAL A 63 -10.23 -31.43 -21.67
CA VAL A 63 -9.09 -30.94 -20.89
C VAL A 63 -8.52 -29.67 -21.50
N GLU A 64 -8.39 -29.61 -22.83
CA GLU A 64 -7.94 -28.44 -23.57
C GLU A 64 -8.93 -27.27 -23.43
N THR A 65 -10.23 -27.52 -23.58
CA THR A 65 -11.28 -26.48 -23.40
C THR A 65 -11.28 -25.92 -21.98
N PHE A 66 -11.07 -26.76 -20.97
CA PHE A 66 -10.92 -26.32 -19.59
C PHE A 66 -9.69 -25.44 -19.42
N LEU A 67 -8.52 -25.90 -19.89
CA LEU A 67 -7.24 -25.20 -19.69
C LEU A 67 -7.13 -23.90 -20.49
N ASP A 68 -7.61 -23.87 -21.73
CA ASP A 68 -7.47 -22.73 -22.66
C ASP A 68 -8.60 -21.71 -22.54
N GLY A 69 -9.80 -22.14 -22.16
CA GLY A 69 -11.02 -21.32 -22.24
C GLY A 69 -11.69 -21.07 -20.90
N TRP A 70 -12.18 -22.14 -20.27
CA TRP A 70 -13.09 -22.00 -19.12
C TRP A 70 -12.37 -21.58 -17.84
N CYS A 71 -11.28 -22.27 -17.49
CA CYS A 71 -10.57 -22.02 -16.23
C CYS A 71 -9.92 -20.62 -16.20
N PRO A 72 -9.23 -20.12 -17.25
CA PRO A 72 -8.69 -18.77 -17.23
C PRO A 72 -9.76 -17.68 -17.05
N HIS A 73 -10.97 -17.88 -17.61
CA HIS A 73 -12.06 -16.93 -17.47
C HIS A 73 -12.60 -16.86 -16.03
N VAL A 74 -12.90 -18.02 -15.44
CA VAL A 74 -13.37 -18.11 -14.04
C VAL A 74 -12.31 -17.56 -13.09
N VAL A 75 -11.05 -17.90 -13.30
CA VAL A 75 -9.96 -17.42 -12.46
C VAL A 75 -9.79 -15.91 -12.55
N ALA A 76 -9.86 -15.34 -13.75
CA ALA A 76 -9.79 -13.89 -13.94
C ALA A 76 -10.98 -13.16 -13.29
N GLU A 77 -12.16 -13.77 -13.31
CA GLU A 77 -13.37 -13.23 -12.67
C GLU A 77 -13.28 -13.23 -11.14
N TYR A 78 -12.66 -14.24 -10.53
CA TYR A 78 -12.64 -14.43 -9.07
C TYR A 78 -11.25 -14.25 -8.40
N GLY A 79 -10.19 -13.90 -9.13
CA GLY A 79 -8.86 -13.58 -8.59
C GLY A 79 -8.13 -14.76 -7.93
N LEU A 80 -8.31 -15.99 -8.41
CA LEU A 80 -7.77 -17.20 -7.78
C LEU A 80 -6.30 -17.49 -8.19
N PRO A 81 -5.45 -18.05 -7.32
CA PRO A 81 -4.11 -18.51 -7.71
C PRO A 81 -4.19 -19.73 -8.64
N VAL A 82 -3.32 -19.79 -9.68
CA VAL A 82 -3.48 -20.77 -10.77
C VAL A 82 -2.25 -21.50 -11.30
N ARG A 83 -1.02 -21.22 -10.82
CA ARG A 83 0.17 -21.93 -11.33
C ARG A 83 0.07 -23.45 -11.28
N LEU A 84 -0.61 -23.99 -10.28
CA LEU A 84 -0.71 -25.44 -10.07
C LEU A 84 -1.87 -26.07 -10.83
N VAL A 85 -2.69 -25.30 -11.57
CA VAL A 85 -3.86 -25.84 -12.27
C VAL A 85 -3.48 -26.92 -13.30
N PRO A 86 -2.56 -26.70 -14.26
CA PRO A 86 -2.22 -27.74 -15.23
C PRO A 86 -1.61 -28.99 -14.56
N LEU A 87 -0.74 -28.79 -13.57
CA LEU A 87 -0.14 -29.89 -12.82
C LEU A 87 -1.20 -30.71 -12.07
N THR A 88 -2.12 -30.03 -11.39
CA THR A 88 -3.21 -30.65 -10.63
C THR A 88 -4.13 -31.45 -11.54
N VAL A 89 -4.50 -30.93 -12.71
CA VAL A 89 -5.34 -31.66 -13.68
C VAL A 89 -4.66 -32.96 -14.10
N ALA A 90 -3.36 -32.93 -14.41
CA ALA A 90 -2.62 -34.14 -14.78
C ALA A 90 -2.58 -35.16 -13.65
N VAL A 91 -2.29 -34.70 -12.43
CA VAL A 91 -2.15 -35.53 -11.23
C VAL A 91 -3.52 -36.08 -10.77
N PHE A 92 -4.59 -35.32 -10.94
CA PHE A 92 -5.96 -35.76 -10.65
C PHE A 92 -6.43 -36.87 -11.59
N VAL A 93 -6.13 -36.78 -12.89
CA VAL A 93 -6.44 -37.87 -13.83
C VAL A 93 -5.63 -39.13 -13.54
N GLU A 94 -4.39 -39.01 -13.06
CA GLU A 94 -3.59 -40.16 -12.59
C GLU A 94 -4.18 -40.81 -11.34
N TYR A 95 -4.64 -40.00 -10.38
CA TYR A 95 -5.38 -40.49 -9.23
C TYR A 95 -6.64 -41.28 -9.67
N LEU A 96 -7.42 -40.77 -10.62
CA LEU A 96 -8.60 -41.48 -11.13
C LEU A 96 -8.23 -42.81 -11.80
N ASP A 97 -7.12 -42.88 -12.54
CA ASP A 97 -6.62 -44.11 -13.17
C ASP A 97 -6.19 -45.15 -12.12
N GLU A 98 -5.40 -44.72 -11.13
CA GLU A 98 -4.90 -45.60 -10.06
C GLU A 98 -6.04 -46.19 -9.23
N ARG A 99 -7.08 -45.39 -8.97
CA ARG A 99 -8.29 -45.84 -8.27
C ARG A 99 -9.25 -46.64 -9.17
N GLY A 100 -8.93 -46.80 -10.46
CA GLY A 100 -9.75 -47.54 -11.42
C GLY A 100 -11.09 -46.88 -11.72
N LEU A 101 -11.14 -45.55 -11.64
CA LEU A 101 -12.34 -44.73 -11.83
C LEU A 101 -12.49 -44.20 -13.26
N LEU A 102 -11.43 -44.24 -14.08
CA LEU A 102 -11.50 -43.86 -15.49
C LEU A 102 -12.22 -44.90 -16.34
N THR A 103 -12.98 -44.45 -17.34
CA THR A 103 -13.51 -45.31 -18.38
C THR A 103 -12.41 -45.76 -19.34
N ALA A 104 -12.66 -46.87 -20.06
CA ALA A 104 -11.69 -47.42 -21.02
C ALA A 104 -11.48 -46.53 -22.26
N ASP A 105 -12.41 -45.62 -22.53
CA ASP A 105 -12.39 -44.71 -23.68
C ASP A 105 -11.65 -43.40 -23.37
N SER A 106 -11.44 -43.10 -22.08
CA SER A 106 -10.65 -41.96 -21.61
C SER A 106 -9.19 -42.05 -22.08
N PRO A 107 -8.54 -40.94 -22.46
CA PRO A 107 -7.13 -40.94 -22.82
C PRO A 107 -6.26 -41.42 -21.67
N ARG A 108 -5.10 -42.00 -22.00
CA ARG A 108 -4.15 -42.46 -20.98
C ARG A 108 -3.68 -41.25 -20.15
N PRO A 109 -3.43 -41.39 -18.84
CA PRO A 109 -2.95 -40.27 -18.01
C PRO A 109 -1.69 -39.61 -18.57
N SER A 110 -0.77 -40.39 -19.17
CA SER A 110 0.42 -39.84 -19.85
C SER A 110 0.12 -38.90 -21.04
N GLN A 111 -1.04 -39.02 -21.69
CA GLN A 111 -1.48 -38.11 -22.76
C GLN A 111 -1.99 -36.81 -22.17
N VAL A 112 -2.79 -36.89 -21.10
CA VAL A 112 -3.28 -35.72 -20.35
C VAL A 112 -2.11 -34.96 -19.74
N ARG A 113 -1.18 -35.65 -19.07
CA ARG A 113 0.04 -35.02 -18.53
C ARG A 113 0.83 -34.27 -19.59
N ARG A 114 1.02 -34.83 -20.78
CA ARG A 114 1.71 -34.14 -21.88
C ARG A 114 0.99 -32.87 -22.34
N LEU A 115 -0.35 -32.90 -22.40
CA LEU A 115 -1.15 -31.72 -22.70
C LEU A 115 -0.97 -30.67 -21.59
N CYS A 116 -1.19 -31.04 -20.34
CA CYS A 116 -1.04 -30.16 -19.19
C CYS A 116 0.37 -29.55 -19.09
N THR A 117 1.43 -30.31 -19.37
CA THR A 117 2.81 -29.80 -19.40
C THR A 117 3.00 -28.71 -20.46
N ALA A 118 2.30 -28.77 -21.60
CA ALA A 118 2.38 -27.73 -22.63
C ALA A 118 1.75 -26.40 -22.19
N TYR A 119 0.80 -26.43 -21.24
CA TYR A 119 0.14 -25.25 -20.67
C TYR A 119 0.82 -24.71 -19.41
N VAL A 120 1.90 -25.33 -18.92
CA VAL A 120 2.60 -24.87 -17.70
C VAL A 120 3.15 -23.46 -17.89
N ASP A 121 3.79 -23.18 -19.02
CA ASP A 121 4.33 -21.85 -19.30
C ASP A 121 3.19 -20.83 -19.49
N ASP A 122 2.10 -21.18 -20.16
CA ASP A 122 0.93 -20.30 -20.33
C ASP A 122 0.26 -19.96 -18.99
N TYR A 123 0.18 -20.91 -18.05
CA TYR A 123 -0.38 -20.68 -16.71
C TYR A 123 0.61 -20.00 -15.77
N ALA A 124 1.91 -20.24 -15.93
CA ALA A 124 2.94 -19.46 -15.26
C ALA A 124 2.92 -18.02 -15.77
N GLU A 125 2.67 -17.80 -17.07
CA GLU A 125 2.41 -16.50 -17.65
C GLU A 125 1.10 -15.92 -17.13
N LEU A 126 -0.01 -16.65 -17.01
CA LEU A 126 -1.28 -16.15 -16.43
C LEU A 126 -1.17 -15.78 -14.95
N GLU A 127 -0.40 -16.52 -14.17
CA GLU A 127 -0.09 -16.15 -12.79
C GLU A 127 0.91 -14.97 -12.74
N ALA A 128 1.83 -14.93 -13.71
CA ALA A 128 2.73 -13.80 -13.93
C ALA A 128 2.09 -12.66 -14.73
N HIS A 129 0.80 -12.75 -15.11
CA HIS A 129 0.07 -11.62 -15.66
C HIS A 129 -0.06 -10.72 -14.45
N PRO A 130 0.78 -9.68 -14.44
CA PRO A 130 1.23 -9.07 -13.23
C PRO A 130 -0.02 -8.53 -12.54
N ALA A 131 0.02 -8.47 -11.22
CA ALA A 131 -0.69 -7.41 -10.53
C ALA A 131 -0.53 -6.15 -11.41
N HIS A 132 -1.64 -5.63 -11.95
CA HIS A 132 -1.65 -4.49 -12.90
C HIS A 132 -0.51 -3.52 -12.52
N PRO A 133 0.30 -2.91 -13.42
CA PRO A 133 1.52 -2.19 -13.02
C PRO A 133 1.38 -1.26 -11.80
N VAL A 134 0.17 -0.71 -11.64
CA VAL A 134 -0.36 -0.03 -10.45
C VAL A 134 -0.42 -0.88 -9.15
N LEU A 135 -1.01 -2.07 -9.16
CA LEU A 135 -1.00 -3.02 -8.03
C LEU A 135 0.41 -3.48 -7.68
N ASP A 136 1.28 -3.71 -8.66
CA ASP A 136 2.71 -3.94 -8.43
C ASP A 136 3.35 -2.73 -7.73
N GLU A 137 2.98 -1.51 -8.16
CA GLU A 137 3.36 -0.28 -7.48
C GLU A 137 2.95 -0.33 -6.00
N PHE A 138 1.70 -0.68 -5.70
CA PHE A 138 1.18 -0.80 -4.33
C PHE A 138 1.88 -1.88 -3.49
N GLY A 139 2.51 -2.89 -4.12
CA GLY A 139 3.36 -3.88 -3.45
C GLY A 139 4.73 -3.35 -3.01
N THR A 140 5.18 -2.22 -3.56
CA THR A 140 6.41 -1.54 -3.11
C THR A 140 6.07 -0.45 -2.07
N PRO A 141 6.85 -0.31 -0.98
CA PRO A 141 6.67 0.81 -0.05
C PRO A 141 6.76 2.15 -0.80
N PRO A 142 5.79 3.07 -0.61
CA PRO A 142 5.80 4.35 -1.31
C PRO A 142 6.91 5.27 -0.79
N ASP A 143 7.50 6.05 -1.69
CA ASP A 143 8.42 7.13 -1.31
C ASP A 143 7.69 8.18 -0.44
N PRO A 144 8.33 8.73 0.60
CA PRO A 144 7.76 9.80 1.41
C PRO A 144 7.33 11.02 0.61
N VAL A 145 6.04 11.37 0.69
CA VAL A 145 5.49 12.56 0.01
C VAL A 145 5.85 13.83 0.77
N ARG A 146 6.18 14.91 0.03
CA ARG A 146 6.53 16.19 0.67
C ARG A 146 5.29 16.88 1.23
N ILE A 147 5.34 17.23 2.51
CA ILE A 147 4.32 18.08 3.13
C ILE A 147 4.45 19.50 2.56
N PRO A 148 3.41 20.03 1.90
CA PRO A 148 3.51 21.35 1.29
C PRO A 148 3.59 22.47 2.32
N GLY A 149 4.38 23.50 2.01
CA GLY A 149 4.60 24.64 2.90
C GLY A 149 3.29 25.40 3.20
N PRO A 150 3.20 26.12 4.34
CA PRO A 150 1.99 26.83 4.73
C PRO A 150 1.47 27.82 3.68
N ALA A 151 2.37 28.48 2.93
CA ALA A 151 2.01 29.42 1.88
C ALA A 151 1.34 28.75 0.67
N ASP A 152 1.85 27.59 0.25
CA ASP A 152 1.29 26.85 -0.89
C ASP A 152 -0.05 26.22 -0.55
N ARG A 153 -0.21 25.74 0.70
CA ARG A 153 -1.50 25.29 1.22
C ARG A 153 -2.53 26.42 1.25
N ALA A 154 -2.14 27.59 1.75
CA ALA A 154 -3.02 28.77 1.77
C ALA A 154 -3.41 29.24 0.36
N ALA A 155 -2.47 29.24 -0.59
CA ALA A 155 -2.74 29.58 -1.98
C ALA A 155 -3.71 28.58 -2.65
N SER A 156 -3.52 27.28 -2.40
CA SER A 156 -4.41 26.23 -2.90
C SER A 156 -5.80 26.33 -2.31
N ALA A 157 -5.90 26.55 -1.00
CA ALA A 157 -7.17 26.74 -0.29
C ALA A 157 -7.93 27.96 -0.82
N ALA A 158 -7.25 29.09 -1.01
CA ALA A 158 -7.86 30.30 -1.58
C ALA A 158 -8.35 30.12 -3.02
N ALA A 159 -7.75 29.19 -3.78
CA ALA A 159 -8.16 28.83 -5.13
C ALA A 159 -9.28 27.76 -5.18
N ALA A 160 -9.60 27.11 -4.05
CA ALA A 160 -10.57 26.03 -4.00
C ALA A 160 -12.01 26.53 -4.22
N THR A 161 -12.69 25.97 -5.24
CA THR A 161 -14.07 26.35 -5.58
C THR A 161 -15.04 26.10 -4.42
N VAL A 162 -14.89 24.99 -3.69
CA VAL A 162 -15.74 24.67 -2.53
C VAL A 162 -15.68 25.74 -1.44
N LEU A 163 -14.51 26.34 -1.21
CA LEU A 163 -14.36 27.41 -0.22
C LEU A 163 -15.08 28.68 -0.69
N ALA A 164 -14.90 29.04 -1.96
CA ALA A 164 -15.64 30.14 -2.57
C ALA A 164 -17.16 29.92 -2.52
N ASP A 165 -17.62 28.69 -2.79
CA ASP A 165 -19.02 28.29 -2.71
C ASP A 165 -19.58 28.43 -1.29
N ALA A 166 -18.88 27.91 -0.29
CA ALA A 166 -19.29 27.95 1.11
C ALA A 166 -19.40 29.41 1.60
N ARG A 167 -18.42 30.26 1.26
CA ARG A 167 -18.45 31.69 1.58
C ARG A 167 -19.58 32.42 0.83
N ALA A 168 -19.81 32.10 -0.44
CA ALA A 168 -20.90 32.68 -1.24
C ALA A 168 -22.29 32.26 -0.72
N LEU A 169 -22.44 31.01 -0.28
CA LEU A 169 -23.63 30.45 0.33
C LEU A 169 -23.95 31.13 1.66
N ALA A 170 -22.95 31.29 2.53
CA ALA A 170 -23.09 32.02 3.79
C ALA A 170 -23.52 33.47 3.55
N ALA A 171 -22.90 34.16 2.57
CA ALA A 171 -23.28 35.51 2.19
C ALA A 171 -24.70 35.59 1.60
N TRP A 172 -25.11 34.59 0.81
CA TRP A 172 -26.45 34.51 0.23
C TRP A 172 -27.57 34.35 1.28
N CYS A 173 -27.27 33.68 2.40
CA CYS A 173 -28.22 33.53 3.51
C CYS A 173 -28.63 34.89 4.10
N GLY A 174 -27.69 35.85 4.18
CA GLY A 174 -27.88 37.17 4.75
C GLY A 174 -28.26 37.16 6.24
N GLU A 175 -28.52 38.34 6.82
CA GLU A 175 -28.81 38.49 8.27
C GLU A 175 -30.08 37.76 8.73
N ARG A 176 -31.07 37.60 7.84
CA ARG A 176 -32.39 37.02 8.16
C ARG A 176 -32.50 35.53 7.87
N GLY A 177 -31.48 34.94 7.25
CA GLY A 177 -31.52 33.58 6.72
C GLY A 177 -32.55 33.37 5.60
N ARG A 178 -32.47 32.20 4.98
CA ARG A 178 -33.34 31.76 3.87
C ARG A 178 -34.34 30.74 4.37
N THR A 179 -35.59 30.80 3.90
CA THR A 179 -36.64 29.94 4.44
C THR A 179 -36.56 28.54 3.83
N LEU A 180 -36.50 27.51 4.67
CA LEU A 180 -36.53 26.12 4.25
C LEU A 180 -37.97 25.62 4.11
N THR A 181 -38.14 24.49 3.42
CA THR A 181 -39.39 23.73 3.43
C THR A 181 -39.59 23.07 4.78
N ARG A 182 -40.79 22.49 5.01
CA ARG A 182 -41.09 21.71 6.21
C ARG A 182 -40.16 20.50 6.38
N THR A 183 -39.59 19.98 5.29
CA THR A 183 -38.65 18.86 5.29
C THR A 183 -37.19 19.31 5.44
N GLY A 184 -36.93 20.60 5.65
CA GLY A 184 -35.57 21.13 5.83
C GLY A 184 -34.80 21.39 4.53
N ASN A 185 -35.44 21.25 3.38
CA ASN A 185 -34.81 21.48 2.06
C ASN A 185 -34.94 22.92 1.59
N LEU A 186 -34.10 23.35 0.66
CA LEU A 186 -34.29 24.62 -0.05
C LEU A 186 -35.62 24.61 -0.83
N ARG A 187 -36.24 25.78 -0.99
CA ARG A 187 -37.35 25.94 -1.93
C ARG A 187 -36.81 25.84 -3.36
N VAL A 188 -37.59 25.29 -4.29
CA VAL A 188 -37.16 25.10 -5.70
C VAL A 188 -36.67 26.40 -6.36
N ALA A 189 -37.31 27.54 -6.05
CA ALA A 189 -36.88 28.84 -6.55
C ALA A 189 -35.52 29.26 -5.99
N ASP A 190 -35.34 29.12 -4.66
CA ASP A 190 -34.09 29.43 -3.97
C ASP A 190 -32.95 28.49 -4.41
N ALA A 191 -33.25 27.20 -4.62
CA ALA A 191 -32.28 26.21 -5.09
C ALA A 191 -31.80 26.52 -6.52
N ARG A 192 -32.71 26.90 -7.43
CA ARG A 192 -32.33 27.31 -8.80
C ARG A 192 -31.51 28.61 -8.81
N GLU A 193 -31.90 29.60 -8.00
CA GLU A 193 -31.14 30.85 -7.83
C GLU A 193 -29.73 30.57 -7.33
N LEU A 194 -29.62 29.72 -6.30
CA LEU A 194 -28.35 29.39 -5.68
C LEU A 194 -27.44 28.59 -6.61
N ALA A 195 -27.97 27.56 -7.28
CA ALA A 195 -27.20 26.77 -8.24
C ALA A 195 -26.65 27.61 -9.40
N GLN A 196 -27.45 28.53 -9.96
CA GLN A 196 -26.95 29.48 -10.97
C GLN A 196 -25.85 30.40 -10.44
N ARG A 197 -25.96 30.81 -9.17
CA ARG A 197 -24.97 31.68 -8.53
C ARG A 197 -23.65 30.96 -8.24
N LEU A 198 -23.72 29.70 -7.84
CA LEU A 198 -22.55 28.87 -7.53
C LEU A 198 -21.96 28.21 -8.77
N GLY A 199 -22.62 28.32 -9.94
CA GLY A 199 -22.20 27.61 -11.14
C GLY A 199 -22.17 26.10 -10.90
N THR A 200 -23.24 25.55 -10.33
CA THR A 200 -23.44 24.10 -10.32
C THR A 200 -24.18 23.75 -11.62
N ASP A 201 -23.56 22.93 -12.46
CA ASP A 201 -24.05 22.63 -13.82
C ASP A 201 -25.35 21.80 -13.84
N ASP A 202 -25.81 21.34 -12.68
CA ASP A 202 -27.00 20.54 -12.47
C ASP A 202 -28.32 21.23 -12.84
N VAL A 203 -28.32 22.55 -13.06
CA VAL A 203 -29.50 23.31 -13.52
C VAL A 203 -29.73 23.18 -15.03
N GLU A 204 -28.66 23.14 -15.83
CA GLU A 204 -28.76 23.10 -17.30
C GLU A 204 -29.29 21.73 -17.77
N ASP A 205 -28.89 20.67 -17.08
CA ASP A 205 -29.36 19.30 -17.31
C ASP A 205 -30.84 19.08 -16.91
N ARG A 206 -31.43 19.99 -16.13
CA ARG A 206 -32.76 19.83 -15.51
C ARG A 206 -33.66 21.06 -15.70
N PRO A 207 -34.18 21.29 -16.92
CA PRO A 207 -35.07 22.42 -17.19
C PRO A 207 -36.40 22.35 -16.39
N ARG A 208 -36.84 21.15 -15.99
CA ARG A 208 -38.01 20.95 -15.11
C ARG A 208 -37.57 20.41 -13.75
N LEU A 209 -37.40 21.32 -12.79
CA LEU A 209 -37.05 21.00 -11.40
C LEU A 209 -38.32 21.04 -10.51
N ASP A 210 -38.70 19.89 -9.96
CA ASP A 210 -39.84 19.71 -9.06
C ASP A 210 -39.43 19.69 -7.58
N ARG A 211 -38.19 19.30 -7.28
CA ARG A 211 -37.62 19.26 -5.92
C ARG A 211 -36.17 19.73 -5.93
N ALA A 212 -35.74 20.40 -4.85
CA ALA A 212 -34.39 20.96 -4.74
C ALA A 212 -33.30 19.89 -4.60
N ASP A 213 -33.61 18.75 -3.98
CA ASP A 213 -32.71 17.60 -3.77
C ASP A 213 -32.33 16.85 -5.06
N ARG A 214 -32.94 17.20 -6.20
CA ARG A 214 -32.58 16.69 -7.52
C ARG A 214 -31.36 17.39 -8.13
N LEU A 215 -30.94 18.52 -7.57
CA LEU A 215 -29.70 19.21 -7.92
C LEU A 215 -28.58 18.58 -7.09
N THR A 216 -28.01 17.48 -7.58
CA THR A 216 -27.06 16.66 -6.81
C THR A 216 -25.82 17.44 -6.42
N VAL A 217 -25.28 18.26 -7.34
CA VAL A 217 -24.07 19.05 -7.09
C VAL A 217 -24.35 20.12 -6.04
N LEU A 218 -25.44 20.87 -6.21
CA LEU A 218 -25.87 21.84 -5.21
C LEU A 218 -26.12 21.21 -3.84
N THR A 219 -26.75 20.03 -3.83
CA THR A 219 -27.13 19.35 -2.58
C THR A 219 -25.90 18.96 -1.79
N TRP A 220 -24.90 18.34 -2.41
CA TRP A 220 -23.70 17.96 -1.67
C TRP A 220 -22.88 19.17 -1.23
N VAL A 221 -22.79 20.23 -2.05
CA VAL A 221 -22.14 21.50 -1.66
C VAL A 221 -22.81 22.11 -0.43
N LEU A 222 -24.15 22.16 -0.42
CA LEU A 222 -24.93 22.65 0.71
C LEU A 222 -24.70 21.78 1.96
N GLU A 223 -24.77 20.46 1.84
CA GLU A 223 -24.62 19.56 2.98
C GLU A 223 -23.19 19.55 3.54
N THR A 224 -22.19 19.69 2.68
CA THR A 224 -20.78 19.89 3.07
C THR A 224 -20.63 21.20 3.84
N ALA A 225 -21.18 22.30 3.31
CA ALA A 225 -21.16 23.59 3.98
C ALA A 225 -21.94 23.63 5.30
N VAL A 226 -23.00 22.82 5.44
CA VAL A 226 -23.72 22.66 6.72
C VAL A 226 -22.86 21.93 7.74
N ARG A 227 -22.23 20.82 7.36
CA ARG A 227 -21.37 20.03 8.26
C ARG A 227 -20.12 20.77 8.69
N ALA A 228 -19.45 21.45 7.76
CA ALA A 228 -18.33 22.35 8.06
C ALA A 228 -18.75 23.60 8.85
N GLY A 229 -20.06 23.83 9.05
CA GLY A 229 -20.58 24.96 9.83
C GLY A 229 -20.49 26.31 9.13
N ALA A 230 -20.27 26.34 7.81
CA ALA A 230 -20.38 27.56 7.00
C ALA A 230 -21.80 28.12 6.98
N VAL A 231 -22.79 27.22 6.99
CA VAL A 231 -24.21 27.53 7.19
C VAL A 231 -24.81 26.55 8.20
N ARG A 232 -25.97 26.88 8.76
CA ARG A 232 -26.71 25.99 9.67
C ARG A 232 -28.21 26.08 9.46
N ARG A 233 -28.90 24.99 9.74
CA ARG A 233 -30.36 24.91 9.73
C ARG A 233 -30.88 25.28 11.12
N GLU A 234 -31.56 26.41 11.25
CA GLU A 234 -32.10 26.91 12.52
C GLU A 234 -33.52 27.47 12.32
N ASN A 235 -34.47 27.04 13.15
CA ASN A 235 -35.85 27.55 13.16
C ASN A 235 -36.53 27.54 11.75
N GLY A 236 -36.29 26.48 10.97
CA GLY A 236 -36.82 26.35 9.60
C GLY A 236 -36.17 27.31 8.59
N ARG A 237 -34.97 27.83 8.91
CA ARG A 237 -34.19 28.70 8.03
C ARG A 237 -32.77 28.19 7.88
N LEU A 238 -32.16 28.50 6.74
CA LEU A 238 -30.72 28.38 6.53
C LEU A 238 -30.08 29.72 6.89
N VAL A 239 -29.17 29.74 7.85
CA VAL A 239 -28.47 30.95 8.32
C VAL A 239 -26.96 30.76 8.20
N ALA A 240 -26.21 31.86 8.07
CA ALA A 240 -24.75 31.81 8.07
C ALA A 240 -24.19 31.33 9.42
N GLY A 241 -23.12 30.55 9.39
CA GLY A 241 -22.38 30.14 10.57
C GLY A 241 -21.29 31.14 10.95
N ASN A 242 -21.34 31.63 12.19
CA ASN A 242 -20.39 32.66 12.65
C ASN A 242 -18.96 32.12 12.84
N ARG A 243 -18.81 30.83 13.17
CA ARG A 243 -17.50 30.20 13.39
C ARG A 243 -16.69 30.15 12.09
N PHE A 244 -17.29 29.64 11.03
CA PHE A 244 -16.64 29.48 9.73
C PHE A 244 -16.17 30.82 9.13
N ALA A 245 -16.92 31.90 9.36
CA ALA A 245 -16.54 33.23 8.87
C ALA A 245 -15.22 33.76 9.47
N GLY A 246 -14.82 33.27 10.65
CA GLY A 246 -13.59 33.68 11.32
C GLY A 246 -12.37 32.80 11.04
N LEU A 247 -12.54 31.71 10.28
CA LEU A 247 -11.44 30.81 9.91
C LEU A 247 -10.60 31.42 8.77
N ASP A 248 -9.28 31.19 8.84
CA ASP A 248 -8.40 31.38 7.69
C ASP A 248 -8.74 30.37 6.57
N ASP A 249 -8.30 30.68 5.35
CA ASP A 249 -8.68 29.89 4.17
C ASP A 249 -8.22 28.43 4.27
N THR A 250 -7.05 28.16 4.85
CA THR A 250 -6.52 26.79 5.00
C THR A 250 -7.40 25.99 5.96
N THR A 251 -7.62 26.49 7.17
CA THR A 251 -8.46 25.79 8.16
C THR A 251 -9.88 25.58 7.64
N ALA A 252 -10.45 26.59 6.97
CA ALA A 252 -11.80 26.50 6.40
C ALA A 252 -11.89 25.47 5.26
N HIS A 253 -10.83 25.33 4.46
CA HIS A 253 -10.75 24.36 3.37
C HIS A 253 -10.61 22.93 3.90
N GLU A 254 -9.74 22.71 4.88
CA GLU A 254 -9.57 21.40 5.54
C GLU A 254 -10.88 20.94 6.20
N ASP A 255 -11.57 21.83 6.94
CA ASP A 255 -12.89 21.55 7.53
C ASP A 255 -13.94 21.17 6.47
N LEU A 256 -13.92 21.81 5.29
CA LEU A 256 -14.83 21.48 4.19
C LEU A 256 -14.52 20.12 3.57
N VAL A 257 -13.25 19.75 3.43
CA VAL A 257 -12.86 18.46 2.84
C VAL A 257 -13.21 17.31 3.78
N LEU A 258 -12.91 17.44 5.08
CA LEU A 258 -13.31 16.45 6.08
C LEU A 258 -14.84 16.32 6.16
N ALA A 259 -15.58 17.44 6.12
CA ALA A 259 -17.03 17.41 6.06
C ALA A 259 -17.58 16.73 4.79
N ALA A 260 -16.87 16.85 3.67
CA ALA A 260 -17.23 16.19 2.41
C ALA A 260 -17.00 14.68 2.50
N ALA A 261 -15.86 14.25 3.04
CA ALA A 261 -15.56 12.84 3.32
C ALA A 261 -16.59 12.24 4.29
N GLU A 262 -16.87 12.91 5.41
CA GLU A 262 -17.88 12.48 6.38
C GLU A 262 -19.28 12.31 5.78
N HIS A 263 -19.62 13.13 4.77
CA HIS A 263 -20.91 13.05 4.09
C HIS A 263 -20.95 11.97 2.98
N GLY A 264 -19.83 11.35 2.62
CA GLY A 264 -19.72 10.42 1.50
C GLY A 264 -19.67 11.10 0.14
N VAL A 265 -19.27 12.38 0.07
CA VAL A 265 -19.09 13.09 -1.22
C VAL A 265 -17.96 12.49 -2.03
N LEU A 266 -16.98 11.90 -1.34
CA LEU A 266 -15.84 11.22 -1.94
C LEU A 266 -16.19 9.82 -2.47
N THR A 267 -17.43 9.37 -2.27
CA THR A 267 -17.97 8.13 -2.81
C THR A 267 -18.90 8.42 -4.01
N VAL A 268 -18.62 7.80 -5.15
CA VAL A 268 -19.29 7.97 -6.44
C VAL A 268 -20.30 6.85 -6.70
N LEU A 269 -20.06 5.64 -6.18
CA LEU A 269 -21.02 4.52 -6.18
C LEU A 269 -21.54 4.17 -4.78
N GLY A 270 -22.85 3.95 -4.65
CA GLY A 270 -23.44 3.32 -3.46
C GLY A 270 -23.64 4.23 -2.24
N GLU A 271 -23.92 3.59 -1.10
CA GLU A 271 -23.91 4.22 0.22
C GLU A 271 -22.48 4.12 0.80
N ARG A 272 -22.03 5.17 1.51
CA ARG A 272 -20.73 5.18 2.19
C ARG A 272 -20.58 3.92 3.04
N ARG A 273 -19.54 3.12 2.81
CA ARG A 273 -19.26 1.93 3.62
C ARG A 273 -18.80 2.40 5.00
N SER A 274 -19.43 1.89 6.06
CA SER A 274 -18.95 2.17 7.41
C SER A 274 -17.79 1.22 7.69
N PRO A 275 -16.68 1.67 8.32
CA PRO A 275 -15.66 0.75 8.79
C PRO A 275 -16.33 -0.30 9.71
N PRO A 276 -15.91 -1.58 9.65
CA PRO A 276 -16.51 -2.62 10.47
C PRO A 276 -16.43 -2.22 11.94
N SER A 277 -17.54 -2.35 12.65
CA SER A 277 -17.52 -2.16 14.10
C SER A 277 -16.74 -3.30 14.75
N PHE A 278 -16.25 -3.07 15.97
CA PHE A 278 -15.53 -4.10 16.73
C PHE A 278 -16.39 -5.38 16.92
N ASP A 279 -17.72 -5.25 16.90
CA ASP A 279 -18.66 -6.38 16.94
C ASP A 279 -18.76 -7.14 15.60
N ASP A 280 -18.59 -6.47 14.46
CA ASP A 280 -18.64 -7.10 13.13
C ASP A 280 -17.42 -8.01 12.90
N VAL A 281 -16.25 -7.57 13.35
CA VAL A 281 -14.98 -8.34 13.29
C VAL A 281 -15.04 -9.59 14.18
N LEU A 282 -15.73 -9.52 15.33
CA LEU A 282 -15.94 -10.67 16.20
C LEU A 282 -17.01 -11.63 15.66
N GLY A 283 -18.02 -11.13 14.94
CA GLY A 283 -19.04 -11.94 14.31
C GLY A 283 -18.51 -12.83 13.17
N GLU A 284 -17.50 -12.37 12.43
CA GLU A 284 -16.86 -13.15 11.36
C GLU A 284 -15.88 -14.23 11.87
N LEU A 285 -15.43 -14.13 13.13
CA LEU A 285 -14.55 -15.13 13.75
C LEU A 285 -15.31 -16.29 14.42
N ASP A 286 -16.65 -16.24 14.47
CA ASP A 286 -17.49 -17.27 15.10
C ASP A 286 -18.05 -18.29 14.10
N VAL A 287 -17.22 -18.77 13.17
CA VAL A 287 -17.56 -19.76 12.12
C VAL A 287 -17.73 -21.20 12.69
N PHE A 288 -17.76 -21.36 14.02
CA PHE A 288 -18.03 -22.65 14.68
C PHE A 288 -19.25 -22.67 15.60
N ALA A 289 -20.25 -21.82 15.36
CA ALA A 289 -21.60 -22.07 15.87
C ALA A 289 -22.33 -23.10 14.99
N ALA A 290 -22.39 -24.36 15.46
CA ALA A 290 -23.09 -25.47 14.80
C ALA A 290 -24.55 -25.12 14.42
N PRO A 291 -25.10 -25.67 13.31
CA PRO A 291 -26.46 -25.38 12.90
C PRO A 291 -27.45 -26.06 13.86
N THR A 292 -28.23 -25.28 14.60
CA THR A 292 -29.44 -25.79 15.24
C THR A 292 -30.58 -25.78 14.23
N GLU A 293 -31.02 -26.98 13.86
CA GLU A 293 -32.18 -27.23 13.01
C GLU A 293 -33.50 -26.71 13.62
N ASP A 294 -34.28 -26.07 12.75
CA ASP A 294 -35.75 -25.95 12.67
C ASP A 294 -36.61 -26.26 13.92
N ALA A 295 -37.27 -25.23 14.48
CA ALA A 295 -38.58 -25.39 15.12
C ALA A 295 -39.29 -24.04 15.36
N ALA A 296 -40.38 -23.82 14.61
CA ALA A 296 -41.62 -23.10 14.93
C ALA A 296 -41.69 -22.18 16.17
N ASP A 297 -42.10 -20.92 15.94
CA ASP A 297 -42.70 -19.99 16.93
C ASP A 297 -43.76 -20.70 17.80
N PRO A 298 -43.78 -20.58 19.16
CA PRO A 298 -44.33 -19.38 19.86
C PRO A 298 -43.84 -19.23 21.35
N PRO A 299 -44.56 -18.57 22.30
CA PRO A 299 -44.92 -17.16 22.46
C PRO A 299 -44.29 -16.51 23.73
N ALA A 300 -44.48 -15.18 23.89
CA ALA A 300 -43.96 -14.35 24.99
C ALA A 300 -44.34 -14.78 26.44
N ALA A 301 -43.35 -14.76 27.35
CA ALA A 301 -43.50 -14.67 28.83
C ALA A 301 -42.14 -14.26 29.46
N GLY A 302 -42.01 -13.09 30.11
CA GLY A 302 -41.95 -12.95 31.58
C GLY A 302 -40.53 -12.52 32.05
N PRO A 303 -40.34 -11.65 33.07
CA PRO A 303 -39.03 -11.12 33.43
C PRO A 303 -38.17 -12.17 34.19
N PRO A 304 -36.82 -12.12 34.08
CA PRO A 304 -35.93 -13.14 34.61
C PRO A 304 -35.82 -13.14 36.15
N ASP A 305 -35.45 -14.31 36.69
CA ASP A 305 -35.35 -14.68 38.10
C ASP A 305 -34.05 -14.13 38.73
N PRO A 306 -34.07 -13.48 39.92
CA PRO A 306 -32.90 -12.90 40.59
C PRO A 306 -31.82 -13.91 41.07
N ALA A 307 -31.90 -15.19 40.67
CA ALA A 307 -30.87 -16.19 40.95
C ALA A 307 -29.75 -16.26 39.88
N GLU A 308 -29.94 -15.68 38.69
CA GLU A 308 -28.91 -15.61 37.64
C GLU A 308 -27.88 -14.49 37.85
N GLU A 309 -28.23 -13.44 38.59
CA GLU A 309 -27.37 -12.28 38.85
C GLU A 309 -26.22 -12.63 39.84
N ILE A 310 -26.42 -13.63 40.70
CA ILE A 310 -25.41 -14.09 41.69
C ILE A 310 -24.42 -15.09 41.06
N ALA A 311 -24.74 -15.71 39.93
CA ALA A 311 -23.83 -16.62 39.22
C ALA A 311 -22.82 -15.88 38.33
N LEU A 312 -23.18 -14.70 37.81
CA LEU A 312 -22.32 -13.85 36.99
C LEU A 312 -21.30 -13.04 37.83
N GLU A 313 -21.65 -12.63 39.05
CA GLU A 313 -20.71 -11.95 39.97
C GLU A 313 -19.60 -12.88 40.53
N LEU A 314 -19.80 -14.20 40.50
CA LEU A 314 -18.79 -15.18 40.96
C LEU A 314 -17.82 -15.62 39.85
N LEU A 315 -18.14 -15.38 38.57
CA LEU A 315 -17.25 -15.67 37.44
C LEU A 315 -16.28 -14.51 37.16
N ASP A 316 -16.69 -13.27 37.43
CA ASP A 316 -15.84 -12.07 37.27
C ASP A 316 -14.75 -11.95 38.35
N GLN A 317 -14.91 -12.65 39.48
CA GLN A 317 -13.88 -12.73 40.54
C GLN A 317 -12.85 -13.85 40.35
N ALA A 318 -13.02 -14.73 39.35
CA ALA A 318 -12.17 -15.92 39.16
C ALA A 318 -11.09 -15.77 38.06
N PHE A 319 -11.16 -14.73 37.22
CA PHE A 319 -10.23 -14.53 36.09
C PHE A 319 -9.52 -13.17 36.09
N GLY A 320 -9.15 -12.69 37.28
CA GLY A 320 -8.14 -11.63 37.43
C GLY A 320 -6.74 -12.23 37.55
N GLY A 321 -5.97 -12.21 36.46
CA GLY A 321 -4.53 -12.54 36.50
C GLY A 321 -3.96 -12.86 35.12
N SER A 322 -3.18 -11.92 34.58
CA SER A 322 -2.38 -12.06 33.37
C SER A 322 -1.46 -13.29 33.41
N ASP A 323 -1.37 -14.00 32.30
CA ASP A 323 -0.08 -14.42 31.74
C ASP A 323 -0.20 -14.34 30.23
N GLY A 324 0.45 -13.31 29.67
CA GLY A 324 0.82 -13.30 28.27
C GLY A 324 2.09 -14.12 28.10
N ASP A 325 2.14 -14.84 26.99
CA ASP A 325 3.36 -15.16 26.27
C ASP A 325 3.06 -14.94 24.77
N PRO A 326 4.09 -14.74 23.96
CA PRO A 326 4.20 -13.60 23.08
C PRO A 326 3.38 -13.77 21.81
N GLU A 327 2.98 -12.62 21.26
CA GLU A 327 2.62 -12.45 19.86
C GLU A 327 3.59 -13.26 18.97
N GLU A 328 3.14 -14.42 18.50
CA GLU A 328 3.48 -14.82 17.14
C GLU A 328 2.93 -13.71 16.24
N PRO A 329 3.73 -13.18 15.30
CA PRO A 329 3.23 -12.15 14.41
C PRO A 329 2.02 -12.77 13.69
N ASP A 330 0.88 -12.12 13.85
CA ASP A 330 -0.26 -12.26 12.98
C ASP A 330 0.25 -12.26 11.53
N ASP A 331 0.35 -13.44 10.91
CA ASP A 331 0.17 -13.57 9.49
C ASP A 331 -1.25 -14.11 9.24
N PRO A 332 -2.25 -13.24 9.21
CA PRO A 332 -3.19 -13.24 8.14
C PRO A 332 -2.64 -12.29 7.08
N GLY A 333 -2.79 -12.64 5.81
CA GLY A 333 -2.91 -11.62 4.78
C GLY A 333 -4.07 -10.70 5.18
N ALA A 334 -3.75 -9.65 5.93
CA ALA A 334 -4.68 -8.62 6.32
C ALA A 334 -5.20 -8.08 5.00
N ALA A 335 -6.42 -8.49 4.65
CA ALA A 335 -7.18 -7.81 3.63
C ALA A 335 -7.02 -6.32 3.95
N LEU A 336 -6.41 -5.58 3.01
CA LEU A 336 -6.28 -4.14 3.16
C LEU A 336 -7.66 -3.65 3.59
N PRO A 337 -7.77 -2.90 4.70
CA PRO A 337 -9.07 -2.45 5.18
C PRO A 337 -9.79 -1.83 4.00
N GLU A 338 -11.00 -2.34 3.71
CA GLU A 338 -11.72 -1.88 2.53
C GLU A 338 -11.86 -0.35 2.60
N PRO A 339 -11.60 0.35 1.48
CA PRO A 339 -11.64 1.81 1.48
C PRO A 339 -13.04 2.31 1.88
N VAL A 340 -13.07 3.27 2.80
CA VAL A 340 -14.32 3.88 3.30
C VAL A 340 -14.97 4.76 2.22
N ASP A 341 -14.14 5.39 1.37
CA ASP A 341 -14.54 6.24 0.26
C ASP A 341 -13.83 5.83 -1.06
N ASP A 342 -14.52 5.98 -2.20
CA ASP A 342 -13.93 5.73 -3.53
C ASP A 342 -12.68 6.59 -3.80
N ALA A 343 -12.53 7.73 -3.10
CA ALA A 343 -11.36 8.60 -3.20
C ALA A 343 -10.11 8.04 -2.52
N THR A 344 -10.22 7.12 -1.57
CA THR A 344 -9.09 6.53 -0.85
C THR A 344 -8.06 5.91 -1.79
N PRO A 345 -8.43 4.97 -2.68
CA PRO A 345 -7.49 4.44 -3.67
C PRO A 345 -6.96 5.51 -4.64
N ALA A 346 -7.77 6.51 -5.00
CA ALA A 346 -7.32 7.62 -5.83
C ALA A 346 -6.25 8.48 -5.13
N PHE A 347 -6.39 8.74 -3.82
CA PHE A 347 -5.40 9.48 -3.05
C PHE A 347 -4.10 8.70 -2.91
N LEU A 348 -4.18 7.41 -2.58
CA LEU A 348 -2.98 6.58 -2.46
C LEU A 348 -2.20 6.54 -3.79
N ALA A 349 -2.90 6.45 -4.92
CA ALA A 349 -2.30 6.51 -6.24
C ALA A 349 -1.69 7.88 -6.56
N LEU A 350 -2.44 8.97 -6.39
CA LEU A 350 -1.96 10.31 -6.73
C LEU A 350 -0.84 10.81 -5.80
N LEU A 351 -0.77 10.33 -4.55
CA LEU A 351 0.32 10.65 -3.61
C LEU A 351 1.65 9.99 -4.00
N ARG A 352 1.61 8.88 -4.74
CA ARG A 352 2.79 8.25 -5.36
C ARG A 352 3.27 9.01 -6.60
N HIS A 353 2.39 9.80 -7.22
CA HIS A 353 2.67 10.63 -8.40
C HIS A 353 2.46 12.14 -8.11
N PRO A 354 3.08 12.72 -7.06
CA PRO A 354 2.72 14.05 -6.56
C PRO A 354 3.11 15.20 -7.50
N HIS A 355 4.00 14.95 -8.47
CA HIS A 355 4.47 15.96 -9.43
C HIS A 355 3.97 15.71 -10.85
N ASP A 356 4.07 14.46 -11.31
CA ASP A 356 3.72 14.10 -12.69
C ASP A 356 2.23 13.78 -12.85
N GLY A 357 1.51 13.48 -11.76
CA GLY A 357 0.11 13.09 -11.78
C GLY A 357 -0.14 11.78 -12.53
N MET A 358 -1.42 11.45 -12.76
CA MET A 358 -1.85 10.24 -13.49
C MET A 358 -2.75 10.58 -14.67
N ASP A 359 -2.73 9.78 -15.73
CA ASP A 359 -3.74 9.88 -16.79
C ASP A 359 -5.12 9.48 -16.25
N LEU A 360 -6.20 10.02 -16.83
CA LEU A 360 -7.56 9.68 -16.40
C LEU A 360 -7.91 8.23 -16.72
N ASP A 361 -7.47 7.73 -17.87
CA ASP A 361 -7.71 6.34 -18.27
C ASP A 361 -6.97 5.39 -17.31
N ASP A 362 -5.69 5.66 -17.00
CA ASP A 362 -4.89 4.89 -16.03
C ASP A 362 -5.52 4.90 -14.61
N LEU A 363 -5.97 6.07 -14.16
CA LEU A 363 -6.64 6.21 -12.86
C LEU A 363 -7.98 5.46 -12.86
N ALA A 364 -8.69 5.41 -13.98
CA ALA A 364 -9.95 4.68 -14.07
C ALA A 364 -9.76 3.17 -14.03
N GLU A 365 -8.76 2.64 -14.74
CA GLU A 365 -8.39 1.23 -14.71
C GLU A 365 -8.01 0.80 -13.28
N LEU A 366 -7.23 1.63 -12.58
CA LEU A 366 -6.88 1.43 -11.17
C LEU A 366 -8.10 1.34 -10.26
N LEU A 367 -9.02 2.31 -10.37
CA LEU A 367 -10.20 2.37 -9.50
C LEU A 367 -11.18 1.22 -9.80
N GLU A 368 -11.33 0.87 -11.07
CA GLU A 368 -12.17 -0.28 -11.48
C GLU A 368 -11.65 -1.58 -10.86
N LEU A 369 -10.32 -1.77 -10.88
CA LEU A 369 -9.65 -2.92 -10.29
C LEU A 369 -9.75 -2.96 -8.76
N LEU A 370 -9.54 -1.83 -8.07
CA LEU A 370 -9.52 -1.78 -6.60
C LEU A 370 -10.91 -1.73 -5.97
N LEU A 371 -11.89 -1.11 -6.63
CA LEU A 371 -13.23 -0.92 -6.08
C LEU A 371 -14.23 -1.96 -6.59
N GLY A 372 -13.86 -2.78 -7.57
CA GLY A 372 -14.70 -3.86 -8.10
C GLY A 372 -16.05 -3.33 -8.60
N TRP A 373 -16.05 -2.22 -9.35
CA TRP A 373 -17.27 -1.57 -9.82
C TRP A 373 -18.10 -2.51 -10.72
N GLU A 374 -19.15 -3.12 -10.16
CA GLU A 374 -20.03 -4.05 -10.89
C GLU A 374 -20.75 -3.37 -12.08
N ASP A 375 -20.83 -4.09 -13.20
CA ASP A 375 -21.50 -3.67 -14.45
C ASP A 375 -23.00 -3.37 -14.20
N PRO A 376 -23.47 -2.13 -14.49
CA PRO A 376 -23.70 -1.73 -15.88
C PRO A 376 -23.01 -0.40 -16.28
N ARG A 377 -22.08 0.14 -15.47
CA ARG A 377 -21.45 1.46 -15.73
C ARG A 377 -19.93 1.33 -15.85
N PRO A 378 -19.32 1.81 -16.96
CA PRO A 378 -17.87 1.74 -17.13
C PRO A 378 -17.15 2.62 -16.11
N GLY A 379 -15.90 2.26 -15.74
CA GLY A 379 -15.15 2.98 -14.72
C GLY A 379 -14.79 4.42 -15.09
N ILE A 380 -14.44 4.68 -16.36
CA ILE A 380 -13.99 6.02 -16.79
C ILE A 380 -15.01 7.14 -16.45
N PRO A 381 -16.32 7.04 -16.73
CA PRO A 381 -17.30 8.03 -16.28
C PRO A 381 -17.40 8.23 -14.76
N LEU A 382 -17.22 7.17 -13.97
CA LEU A 382 -17.26 7.25 -12.50
C LEU A 382 -16.02 7.95 -11.98
N THR A 383 -14.84 7.61 -12.53
CA THR A 383 -13.57 8.30 -12.26
C THR A 383 -13.63 9.77 -12.66
N ALA A 384 -14.19 10.08 -13.82
CA ALA A 384 -14.39 11.48 -14.23
C ALA A 384 -15.28 12.24 -13.24
N MET A 385 -16.36 11.63 -12.76
CA MET A 385 -17.23 12.21 -11.74
C MET A 385 -16.50 12.40 -10.40
N LEU A 386 -15.65 11.46 -9.99
CA LEU A 386 -14.80 11.61 -8.81
C LEU A 386 -13.85 12.80 -8.97
N VAL A 387 -13.12 12.86 -10.09
CA VAL A 387 -12.15 13.92 -10.39
C VAL A 387 -12.81 15.29 -10.42
N GLU A 388 -14.01 15.43 -10.99
CA GLU A 388 -14.78 16.68 -10.96
C GLU A 388 -15.12 17.12 -9.52
N ARG A 389 -15.50 16.18 -8.65
CA ARG A 389 -15.75 16.47 -7.22
C ARG A 389 -14.46 16.89 -6.52
N LEU A 390 -13.37 16.15 -6.71
CA LEU A 390 -12.04 16.48 -6.15
C LEU A 390 -11.56 17.85 -6.64
N GLN A 391 -11.77 18.18 -7.92
CA GLN A 391 -11.40 19.47 -8.49
C GLN A 391 -12.23 20.62 -7.90
N ARG A 392 -13.55 20.43 -7.72
CA ARG A 392 -14.40 21.42 -7.04
C ARG A 392 -13.99 21.60 -5.58
N LEU A 393 -13.61 20.52 -4.91
CA LEU A 393 -13.01 20.55 -3.57
C LEU A 393 -11.62 21.22 -3.55
N GLY A 394 -11.00 21.51 -4.71
CA GLY A 394 -9.67 22.12 -4.79
C GLY A 394 -8.52 21.14 -4.52
N LEU A 395 -8.80 19.83 -4.52
CA LEU A 395 -7.84 18.78 -4.18
C LEU A 395 -6.98 18.40 -5.39
N VAL A 396 -7.54 18.39 -6.59
CA VAL A 396 -6.82 18.05 -7.81
C VAL A 396 -6.90 19.17 -8.84
N ALA A 397 -5.91 19.19 -9.73
CA ALA A 397 -5.87 20.02 -10.91
C ALA A 397 -5.45 19.19 -12.13
N TRP A 398 -5.72 19.70 -13.33
CA TRP A 398 -5.23 19.12 -14.57
C TRP A 398 -3.91 19.77 -14.97
N THR A 399 -2.89 18.97 -15.26
CA THR A 399 -1.70 19.43 -16.00
C THR A 399 -2.02 19.32 -17.49
N GLY A 400 -2.11 20.46 -18.18
CA GLY A 400 -2.56 20.54 -19.58
C GLY A 400 -3.98 21.09 -19.74
N THR A 401 -4.59 20.90 -20.91
CA THR A 401 -5.98 21.34 -21.14
C THR A 401 -6.92 20.25 -20.62
N ALA A 402 -7.77 20.57 -19.65
CA ALA A 402 -8.78 19.63 -19.15
C ALA A 402 -9.65 19.11 -20.33
N PRO A 403 -10.00 17.82 -20.36
CA PRO A 403 -10.83 17.28 -21.43
C PRO A 403 -12.18 18.00 -21.43
N ALA A 404 -12.57 18.57 -22.58
CA ALA A 404 -13.91 19.12 -22.73
C ALA A 404 -14.92 17.98 -22.63
N ALA A 405 -15.97 18.15 -21.82
CA ALA A 405 -17.09 17.23 -21.74
C ALA A 405 -17.79 17.14 -23.11
N GLY A 406 -17.39 16.20 -23.95
CA GLY A 406 -18.00 16.03 -25.27
C GLY A 406 -17.17 15.25 -26.28
N ARG A 407 -17.63 14.01 -26.51
CA ARG A 407 -17.28 13.06 -27.59
C ARG A 407 -15.95 12.32 -27.43
N ALA A 408 -16.08 11.02 -27.18
CA ALA A 408 -15.06 10.02 -27.42
C ALA A 408 -14.53 10.14 -28.87
N GLY A 409 -13.20 10.24 -29.02
CA GLY A 409 -12.54 10.00 -30.30
C GLY A 409 -11.72 11.13 -30.92
N SER A 410 -11.43 12.25 -30.25
CA SER A 410 -10.37 13.16 -30.70
C SER A 410 -9.20 13.16 -29.72
N GLU A 411 -8.03 12.77 -30.21
CA GLU A 411 -6.69 12.79 -29.57
C GLU A 411 -6.69 13.41 -28.17
N ARG A 412 -6.82 12.54 -27.14
CA ARG A 412 -6.69 12.90 -25.72
C ARG A 412 -5.27 13.42 -25.51
N ALA A 413 -5.10 14.74 -25.51
CA ALA A 413 -3.80 15.35 -25.33
C ALA A 413 -3.39 15.28 -23.85
N ALA A 414 -2.67 14.22 -23.45
CA ALA A 414 -1.77 14.16 -22.29
C ALA A 414 -2.20 14.94 -21.02
N SER A 415 -3.48 14.91 -20.67
CA SER A 415 -4.02 15.67 -19.55
C SER A 415 -3.93 14.79 -18.31
N ARG A 416 -3.06 15.13 -17.36
CA ARG A 416 -2.88 14.33 -16.14
C ARG A 416 -3.55 15.01 -14.94
N VAL A 417 -4.16 14.20 -14.08
CA VAL A 417 -4.71 14.62 -12.80
C VAL A 417 -3.59 14.64 -11.78
N VAL A 418 -3.37 15.78 -11.12
CA VAL A 418 -2.34 15.92 -10.08
C VAL A 418 -2.96 16.53 -8.83
N LEU A 419 -2.48 16.15 -7.65
CA LEU A 419 -2.88 16.80 -6.40
C LEU A 419 -2.34 18.24 -6.37
N THR A 420 -3.18 19.17 -5.95
CA THR A 420 -2.70 20.52 -5.60
C THR A 420 -1.89 20.45 -4.30
N PRO A 421 -1.06 21.47 -3.95
CA PRO A 421 -0.42 21.52 -2.64
C PRO A 421 -1.43 21.43 -1.47
N GLY A 422 -2.60 22.05 -1.59
CA GLY A 422 -3.70 21.86 -0.63
C GLY A 422 -4.28 20.45 -0.68
N GLY A 423 -4.36 19.86 -1.87
CA GLY A 423 -4.79 18.50 -2.13
C GLY A 423 -3.94 17.44 -1.47
N ILE A 424 -2.60 17.55 -1.54
CA ILE A 424 -1.68 16.64 -0.83
C ILE A 424 -1.95 16.68 0.67
N ALA A 425 -2.02 17.88 1.25
CA ALA A 425 -2.27 18.03 2.69
C ALA A 425 -3.65 17.46 3.09
N CYS A 426 -4.69 17.73 2.32
CA CYS A 426 -6.03 17.22 2.59
C CYS A 426 -6.17 15.71 2.35
N ALA A 427 -5.51 15.15 1.33
CA ALA A 427 -5.48 13.71 1.08
C ALA A 427 -4.86 12.97 2.26
N LEU A 428 -3.73 13.46 2.78
CA LEU A 428 -3.11 12.92 3.99
C LEU A 428 -4.04 13.02 5.22
N LEU A 429 -4.80 14.12 5.36
CA LEU A 429 -5.78 14.28 6.43
C LEU A 429 -6.93 13.28 6.32
N VAL A 430 -7.45 13.04 5.12
CA VAL A 430 -8.54 12.07 4.87
C VAL A 430 -8.06 10.64 5.14
N LEU A 431 -6.89 10.27 4.61
CA LEU A 431 -6.28 8.95 4.88
C LEU A 431 -6.08 8.74 6.39
N ALA A 432 -5.52 9.72 7.09
CA ALA A 432 -5.32 9.63 8.53
C ALA A 432 -6.65 9.51 9.31
N ALA A 433 -7.73 10.14 8.83
CA ALA A 433 -9.06 10.01 9.43
C ALA A 433 -9.66 8.60 9.23
N GLU A 434 -9.21 7.86 8.22
CA GLU A 434 -9.52 6.44 7.99
C GLU A 434 -8.55 5.48 8.70
N GLY A 435 -7.56 6.01 9.44
CA GLY A 435 -6.52 5.20 10.08
C GLY A 435 -5.41 4.74 9.13
N LEU A 436 -5.34 5.29 7.92
CA LEU A 436 -4.31 5.01 6.93
C LEU A 436 -3.18 6.04 7.03
N GLU A 437 -1.96 5.56 7.25
CA GLU A 437 -0.76 6.41 7.22
C GLU A 437 -0.08 6.34 5.85
N PHE A 438 0.37 7.49 5.35
CA PHE A 438 1.20 7.59 4.15
C PHE A 438 2.54 8.22 4.55
N PRO A 439 3.70 7.66 4.15
CA PRO A 439 5.01 8.20 4.51
C PRO A 439 5.15 9.67 4.08
N THR A 440 5.64 10.53 4.96
CA THR A 440 5.79 11.97 4.68
C THR A 440 7.22 12.44 4.90
N ARG A 441 7.62 13.47 4.15
CA ARG A 441 8.87 14.22 4.35
C ARG A 441 8.61 15.71 4.46
N PRO A 442 9.41 16.46 5.24
CA PRO A 442 9.17 17.89 5.43
C PRO A 442 9.49 18.72 4.18
N ASP A 443 8.95 19.93 4.14
CA ASP A 443 9.41 20.99 3.26
C ASP A 443 10.88 21.34 3.61
N PRO A 444 11.85 21.24 2.68
CA PRO A 444 13.24 21.53 2.96
C PRO A 444 13.45 22.96 3.46
N ALA A 445 12.60 23.90 3.06
CA ALA A 445 12.70 25.29 3.52
C ALA A 445 12.37 25.45 5.01
N ALA A 446 11.57 24.55 5.57
CA ALA A 446 11.14 24.56 6.98
C ALA A 446 11.84 23.47 7.83
N ALA A 447 12.51 22.51 7.18
CA ALA A 447 13.11 21.35 7.85
C ALA A 447 14.35 21.70 8.68
N SER A 448 14.54 20.95 9.76
CA SER A 448 15.78 20.90 10.51
C SER A 448 16.84 20.05 9.80
N ALA A 449 18.11 20.26 10.16
CA ALA A 449 19.21 19.43 9.69
C ALA A 449 19.01 17.94 10.00
N ALA A 450 18.39 17.61 11.14
CA ALA A 450 18.14 16.23 11.56
C ALA A 450 17.07 15.53 10.73
N GLU A 451 16.04 16.26 10.32
CA GLU A 451 15.01 15.75 9.41
C GLU A 451 15.58 15.54 8.01
N ILE A 452 16.37 16.48 7.47
CA ILE A 452 17.01 16.31 6.15
C ILE A 452 17.98 15.13 6.17
N VAL A 453 18.81 14.99 7.21
CA VAL A 453 19.70 13.81 7.37
C VAL A 453 18.89 12.51 7.47
N GLY A 454 17.71 12.56 8.10
CA GLY A 454 16.83 11.40 8.24
C GLY A 454 16.29 10.86 6.92
N LEU A 455 16.28 11.65 5.85
CA LEU A 455 15.85 11.21 4.52
C LEU A 455 16.90 10.36 3.78
N ALA A 456 18.09 10.16 4.36
CA ALA A 456 19.14 9.33 3.78
C ALA A 456 18.69 7.86 3.69
N GLY A 457 18.44 7.36 2.49
CA GLY A 457 17.96 6.00 2.25
C GLY A 457 16.44 5.86 2.22
N GLU A 458 15.71 6.90 2.66
CA GLU A 458 14.24 6.94 2.62
C GLU A 458 13.70 7.47 1.29
N VAL A 459 14.53 8.21 0.53
CA VAL A 459 14.18 8.75 -0.79
C VAL A 459 15.34 8.52 -1.75
N SER A 460 15.07 8.59 -3.06
CA SER A 460 16.11 8.38 -4.05
C SER A 460 17.31 9.35 -3.87
N PRO A 461 18.55 8.93 -4.16
CA PRO A 461 19.73 9.77 -3.98
C PRO A 461 19.69 11.08 -4.78
N ALA A 462 18.99 11.10 -5.92
CA ALA A 462 18.84 12.30 -6.73
C ALA A 462 17.90 13.31 -6.04
N GLU A 463 16.80 12.85 -5.48
CA GLU A 463 15.86 13.70 -4.76
C GLU A 463 16.45 14.22 -3.46
N TRP A 464 17.07 13.36 -2.66
CA TRP A 464 17.66 13.77 -1.40
C TRP A 464 18.69 14.90 -1.58
N ARG A 465 19.50 14.82 -2.64
CA ARG A 465 20.45 15.89 -3.00
C ARG A 465 19.75 17.21 -3.33
N ARG A 466 18.61 17.19 -4.04
CA ARG A 466 17.81 18.40 -4.30
C ARG A 466 17.25 18.97 -3.01
N ASP A 467 16.84 18.12 -2.07
CA ASP A 467 16.33 18.53 -0.76
C ASP A 467 17.42 19.20 0.07
N ILE A 468 18.63 18.65 0.07
CA ILE A 468 19.79 19.28 0.73
C ILE A 468 20.08 20.67 0.13
N ASP A 469 20.06 20.80 -1.20
CA ASP A 469 20.30 22.09 -1.86
C ASP A 469 19.22 23.13 -1.51
N ALA A 470 17.95 22.72 -1.55
CA ALA A 470 16.80 23.57 -1.23
C ALA A 470 16.83 23.99 0.24
N TRP A 471 17.07 23.03 1.15
CA TRP A 471 17.22 23.26 2.57
C TRP A 471 18.35 24.25 2.87
N HIS A 472 19.54 24.01 2.31
CA HIS A 472 20.72 24.86 2.53
C HIS A 472 20.49 26.29 1.99
N THR A 473 19.86 26.43 0.83
CA THR A 473 19.51 27.73 0.23
C THR A 473 18.54 28.54 1.10
N ALA A 474 17.63 27.84 1.80
CA ALA A 474 16.67 28.47 2.70
C ALA A 474 17.27 28.90 4.06
N GLN A 475 18.47 28.43 4.42
CA GLN A 475 19.05 28.74 5.73
C GLN A 475 19.55 30.18 5.82
N PRO A 476 19.30 30.88 6.93
CA PRO A 476 19.76 32.26 7.13
C PRO A 476 21.28 32.36 7.31
N ASP A 477 21.92 31.27 7.77
CA ASP A 477 23.37 31.17 8.01
C ASP A 477 23.89 29.85 7.42
N PRO A 478 24.39 29.88 6.16
CA PRO A 478 24.86 28.69 5.45
C PRO A 478 25.99 27.94 6.16
N GLU A 479 26.98 28.63 6.74
CA GLU A 479 28.11 27.99 7.41
C GLU A 479 27.65 27.22 8.65
N ARG A 480 26.78 27.86 9.46
CA ARG A 480 26.19 27.21 10.63
C ARG A 480 25.27 26.05 10.23
N ALA A 481 24.60 26.14 9.09
CA ALA A 481 23.78 25.05 8.56
C ALA A 481 24.62 23.81 8.26
N VAL A 482 25.75 23.95 7.55
CA VAL A 482 26.65 22.82 7.26
C VAL A 482 27.15 22.17 8.54
N ALA A 483 27.54 22.96 9.55
CA ALA A 483 27.93 22.43 10.87
C ALA A 483 26.78 21.68 11.57
N ALA A 484 25.54 22.17 11.47
CA ALA A 484 24.36 21.50 12.02
C ALA A 484 24.06 20.19 11.28
N PHE A 485 24.24 20.14 9.95
CA PHE A 485 24.08 18.94 9.14
C PHE A 485 25.08 17.86 9.55
N VAL A 486 26.36 18.18 9.61
CA VAL A 486 27.42 17.23 10.02
C VAL A 486 27.15 16.71 11.44
N ARG A 487 26.76 17.59 12.37
CA ARG A 487 26.40 17.19 13.74
C ARG A 487 25.20 16.25 13.78
N ALA A 488 24.17 16.52 12.97
CA ALA A 488 22.97 15.69 12.88
C ALA A 488 23.24 14.31 12.25
N ALA A 489 24.13 14.27 11.24
CA ALA A 489 24.62 13.03 10.63
C ALA A 489 25.36 12.15 11.63
N LEU A 490 26.10 12.75 12.56
CA LEU A 490 26.89 12.04 13.58
C LEU A 490 26.21 11.95 14.95
N ALA A 491 24.90 12.18 15.02
CA ALA A 491 24.17 12.07 16.27
C ALA A 491 24.23 10.62 16.84
N PRO A 492 24.22 10.44 18.17
CA PRO A 492 24.14 9.12 18.78
C PRO A 492 22.93 8.33 18.29
N GLY A 493 23.10 7.02 18.08
CA GLY A 493 22.02 6.14 17.59
C GLY A 493 21.73 6.23 16.09
N ARG A 494 22.45 7.07 15.33
CA ARG A 494 22.30 7.10 13.87
C ARG A 494 22.77 5.77 13.24
N PRO A 495 21.96 5.17 12.33
CA PRO A 495 22.39 4.02 11.55
C PRO A 495 23.65 4.35 10.75
N LEU A 496 24.56 3.40 10.64
CA LEU A 496 25.85 3.63 9.98
C LEU A 496 25.69 3.99 8.49
N VAL A 497 24.72 3.39 7.79
CA VAL A 497 24.40 3.75 6.40
C VAL A 497 24.09 5.24 6.27
N VAL A 498 23.31 5.81 7.19
CA VAL A 498 23.00 7.26 7.22
C VAL A 498 24.26 8.08 7.47
N VAL A 499 25.10 7.66 8.41
CA VAL A 499 26.37 8.36 8.73
C VAL A 499 27.28 8.43 7.50
N LEU A 500 27.51 7.29 6.84
CA LEU A 500 28.39 7.19 5.67
C LEU A 500 27.84 8.02 4.51
N THR A 501 26.54 7.88 4.23
CA THR A 501 25.89 8.54 3.11
C THR A 501 25.81 10.05 3.32
N ALA A 502 25.37 10.50 4.51
CA ALA A 502 25.23 11.93 4.82
C ALA A 502 26.57 12.66 4.88
N THR A 503 27.60 12.08 5.51
CA THR A 503 28.92 12.72 5.54
C THR A 503 29.60 12.73 4.16
N GLY A 504 29.39 11.70 3.35
CA GLY A 504 29.83 11.65 1.96
C GLY A 504 29.17 12.72 1.09
N VAL A 505 27.84 12.82 1.12
CA VAL A 505 27.08 13.82 0.37
C VAL A 505 27.39 15.24 0.85
N ALA A 506 27.54 15.45 2.16
CA ALA A 506 27.96 16.74 2.70
C ALA A 506 29.31 17.18 2.11
N ALA A 507 30.28 16.27 2.02
CA ALA A 507 31.59 16.58 1.46
C ALA A 507 31.53 16.89 -0.05
N GLU A 508 30.73 16.14 -0.80
CA GLU A 508 30.46 16.40 -2.23
C GLU A 508 29.86 17.81 -2.45
N ARG A 509 28.90 18.19 -1.59
CA ARG A 509 28.09 19.41 -1.77
C ARG A 509 28.71 20.67 -1.19
N PHE A 510 29.31 20.57 -0.02
CA PHE A 510 29.84 21.70 0.74
C PHE A 510 31.36 21.80 0.71
N GLY A 511 32.04 20.79 0.14
CA GLY A 511 33.48 20.72 0.00
C GLY A 511 34.16 19.87 1.07
N ASP A 512 35.09 19.01 0.65
CA ASP A 512 35.82 18.11 1.53
C ASP A 512 36.51 18.85 2.68
N ASP A 513 37.21 19.95 2.42
CA ASP A 513 37.99 20.65 3.44
C ASP A 513 37.12 21.23 4.57
N VAL A 514 35.92 21.72 4.22
CA VAL A 514 34.95 22.27 5.17
C VAL A 514 34.39 21.15 6.05
N VAL A 515 33.98 20.05 5.43
CA VAL A 515 33.42 18.91 6.15
C VAL A 515 34.48 18.22 7.00
N ASP A 516 35.68 17.99 6.47
CA ASP A 516 36.77 17.36 7.19
C ASP A 516 37.18 18.16 8.44
N GLU A 517 37.13 19.50 8.40
CA GLU A 517 37.34 20.35 9.59
C GLU A 517 36.25 20.14 10.65
N LEU A 518 34.98 20.11 10.25
CA LEU A 518 33.87 19.85 11.17
C LEU A 518 33.94 18.45 11.77
N LEU A 519 34.34 17.45 10.97
CA LEU A 519 34.48 16.06 11.42
C LEU A 519 35.54 15.89 12.51
N ARG A 520 36.59 16.73 12.55
CA ARG A 520 37.61 16.68 13.62
C ARG A 520 37.02 16.85 15.01
N GLU A 521 35.96 17.64 15.15
CA GLU A 521 35.25 17.85 16.43
C GLU A 521 34.57 16.58 16.96
N HIS A 522 34.43 15.54 16.12
CA HIS A 522 33.71 14.30 16.43
C HIS A 522 34.61 13.08 16.63
N LEU A 523 35.94 13.26 16.80
CA LEU A 523 36.88 12.17 17.07
C LEU A 523 36.68 11.48 18.43
N ASP A 524 35.99 12.13 19.36
CA ASP A 524 35.58 11.55 20.65
C ASP A 524 34.10 11.13 20.67
N GLY A 525 33.43 11.17 19.50
CA GLY A 525 32.01 10.89 19.35
C GLY A 525 31.66 9.40 19.13
N PRO A 526 30.35 9.08 19.05
CA PRO A 526 29.87 7.71 18.87
C PRO A 526 30.35 7.06 17.57
N HIS A 527 30.55 7.86 16.53
CA HIS A 527 30.97 7.41 15.19
C HIS A 527 32.46 7.66 14.92
N ARG A 528 33.29 7.78 15.97
CA ARG A 528 34.72 8.13 15.86
C ARG A 528 35.51 7.24 14.92
N ALA A 529 35.16 5.96 14.81
CA ALA A 529 35.84 5.01 13.92
C ALA A 529 35.72 5.45 12.45
N GLN A 530 34.53 5.89 12.04
CA GLN A 530 34.25 6.33 10.67
C GLN A 530 34.85 7.71 10.37
N VAL A 531 34.78 8.61 11.35
CA VAL A 531 35.46 9.92 11.29
C VAL A 531 36.96 9.72 11.11
N ALA A 532 37.59 8.90 11.96
CA ALA A 532 39.02 8.61 11.92
C ALA A 532 39.42 7.96 10.58
N ARG A 533 38.65 6.97 10.11
CA ARG A 533 38.86 6.32 8.80
C ARG A 533 38.89 7.34 7.67
N ARG A 534 37.91 8.25 7.60
CA ARG A 534 37.87 9.30 6.59
C ARG A 534 39.08 10.24 6.69
N LEU A 535 39.39 10.74 7.88
CA LEU A 535 40.51 11.67 8.08
C LEU A 535 41.88 11.04 7.75
N VAL A 536 42.06 9.74 8.05
CA VAL A 536 43.26 8.98 7.65
C VAL A 536 43.34 8.82 6.14
N ALA A 537 42.24 8.45 5.48
CA ALA A 537 42.19 8.32 4.02
C ALA A 537 42.49 9.66 3.31
N ARG A 538 42.13 10.78 3.93
CA ARG A 538 42.42 12.14 3.47
C ARG A 538 43.83 12.63 3.82
N GLY A 539 44.62 11.87 4.58
CA GLY A 539 45.96 12.26 5.04
C GLY A 539 45.96 13.36 6.11
N LEU A 540 44.83 13.57 6.77
CA LEU A 540 44.60 14.62 7.77
C LEU A 540 44.81 14.13 9.21
N LEU A 541 44.94 12.81 9.39
CA LEU A 541 45.20 12.14 10.66
C LEU A 541 46.17 10.97 10.41
N GLY A 542 47.18 10.83 11.25
CA GLY A 542 48.10 9.69 11.18
C GLY A 542 47.43 8.40 11.68
N ALA A 543 47.60 7.29 10.97
CA ALA A 543 47.10 6.00 11.46
C ALA A 543 47.86 5.52 12.72
N ASP A 544 49.09 5.99 12.91
CA ASP A 544 49.98 5.64 14.03
C ASP A 544 49.55 6.24 15.37
N VAL A 545 48.71 7.28 15.36
CA VAL A 545 48.18 7.92 16.58
C VAL A 545 46.85 7.32 17.03
N LEU A 546 46.29 6.37 16.26
CA LEU A 546 45.02 5.71 16.54
C LEU A 546 45.24 4.32 17.14
N GLU A 547 44.23 3.81 17.84
CA GLU A 547 44.22 2.40 18.24
C GLU A 547 44.21 1.52 16.98
N PRO A 548 45.10 0.51 16.87
CA PRO A 548 45.25 -0.30 15.66
C PRO A 548 43.93 -0.93 15.17
N ASP A 549 43.08 -1.32 16.12
CA ASP A 549 41.81 -2.00 15.89
C ASP A 549 40.69 -1.06 15.41
N LEU A 550 40.83 0.25 15.61
CA LEU A 550 39.77 1.22 15.33
C LEU A 550 39.48 1.32 13.82
N LEU A 551 40.54 1.47 13.01
CA LEU A 551 40.41 1.57 11.55
C LEU A 551 39.95 0.25 10.93
N LEU A 552 40.40 -0.87 11.51
CA LEU A 552 39.98 -2.19 11.05
C LEU A 552 38.50 -2.44 11.33
N ARG A 553 38.01 -2.08 12.52
CA ARG A 553 36.58 -2.09 12.84
C ARG A 553 35.80 -1.20 11.88
N ALA A 554 36.27 0.02 11.64
CA ALA A 554 35.61 0.94 10.71
C ALA A 554 35.47 0.36 9.30
N ALA A 555 36.51 -0.33 8.80
CA ALA A 555 36.49 -0.99 7.50
C ALA A 555 35.47 -2.15 7.45
N LEU A 556 35.46 -3.01 8.47
CA LEU A 556 34.49 -4.12 8.57
C LEU A 556 33.05 -3.62 8.69
N ASP A 557 32.82 -2.56 9.46
CA ASP A 557 31.52 -1.91 9.59
C ASP A 557 31.02 -1.39 8.22
N VAL A 558 31.88 -0.79 7.40
CA VAL A 558 31.56 -0.33 6.04
C VAL A 558 31.23 -1.51 5.10
N MET A 559 31.96 -2.62 5.21
CA MET A 559 31.64 -3.83 4.43
C MET A 559 30.30 -4.43 4.83
N THR A 560 29.97 -4.38 6.12
CA THR A 560 28.66 -4.83 6.60
C THR A 560 27.53 -4.01 5.97
N VAL A 561 27.65 -2.67 5.99
CA VAL A 561 26.70 -1.80 5.29
C VAL A 561 26.63 -2.09 3.79
N THR A 562 27.78 -2.33 3.15
CA THR A 562 27.80 -2.65 1.71
C THR A 562 27.03 -3.93 1.39
N ILE A 563 27.20 -4.97 2.20
CA ILE A 563 26.49 -6.25 2.05
C ILE A 563 24.98 -6.06 2.27
N ASP A 564 24.58 -5.20 3.20
CA ASP A 564 23.18 -5.01 3.56
C ASP A 564 22.42 -4.09 2.60
N THR A 565 23.11 -3.21 1.87
CA THR A 565 22.45 -2.12 1.11
C THR A 565 22.80 -2.03 -0.37
N ILE A 566 23.78 -2.80 -0.86
CA ILE A 566 24.27 -2.70 -2.25
C ILE A 566 24.17 -4.07 -2.93
N ASP A 567 23.80 -4.06 -4.20
CA ASP A 567 23.73 -5.26 -5.03
C ASP A 567 25.11 -5.91 -5.24
N ALA A 568 25.13 -7.24 -5.33
CA ALA A 568 26.36 -8.05 -5.33
C ALA A 568 27.25 -7.83 -6.57
N ASP A 569 26.72 -7.26 -7.65
CA ASP A 569 27.46 -6.90 -8.86
C ASP A 569 28.38 -5.68 -8.66
N GLU A 570 28.06 -4.78 -7.72
CA GLU A 570 28.92 -3.64 -7.35
C GLU A 570 29.97 -3.98 -6.29
N TRP A 571 29.80 -5.09 -5.56
CA TRP A 571 30.70 -5.50 -4.47
C TRP A 571 32.19 -5.57 -4.85
N PRO A 572 32.61 -6.10 -6.02
CA PRO A 572 34.04 -6.22 -6.34
C PRO A 572 34.79 -4.89 -6.30
N ALA A 573 34.17 -3.81 -6.79
CA ALA A 573 34.77 -2.48 -6.80
C ALA A 573 34.83 -1.87 -5.40
N LEU A 574 33.78 -2.07 -4.60
CA LEU A 574 33.70 -1.55 -3.22
C LEU A 574 34.67 -2.30 -2.29
N PHE A 575 34.75 -3.62 -2.41
CA PHE A 575 35.67 -4.46 -1.66
C PHE A 575 37.13 -4.14 -2.00
N ALA A 576 37.47 -3.99 -3.29
CA ALA A 576 38.82 -3.59 -3.70
C ALA A 576 39.22 -2.18 -3.25
N ARG A 577 38.24 -1.28 -3.07
CA ARG A 577 38.49 0.06 -2.53
C ARG A 577 38.85 0.01 -1.05
N GLU A 578 38.18 -0.85 -0.28
CA GLU A 578 38.43 -0.98 1.16
C GLU A 578 39.65 -1.86 1.47
N PHE A 579 39.82 -2.95 0.73
CA PHE A 579 40.91 -3.91 0.86
C PHE A 579 41.71 -3.99 -0.46
N PRO A 580 42.54 -2.99 -0.79
CA PRO A 580 43.25 -2.95 -2.06
C PRO A 580 44.21 -4.13 -2.26
N ALA A 581 44.64 -4.36 -3.51
CA ALA A 581 45.65 -5.36 -3.84
C ALA A 581 46.90 -5.18 -2.95
N GLY A 582 47.38 -6.28 -2.36
CA GLY A 582 48.45 -6.29 -1.35
C GLY A 582 47.97 -6.25 0.11
N SER A 583 46.66 -6.18 0.36
CA SER A 583 46.07 -6.27 1.71
C SER A 583 45.90 -7.71 2.22
N ALA A 584 46.27 -8.73 1.43
CA ALA A 584 46.06 -10.15 1.75
C ALA A 584 46.59 -10.56 3.14
N ALA A 585 47.75 -10.03 3.56
CA ALA A 585 48.30 -10.30 4.88
C ALA A 585 47.42 -9.76 6.02
N ALA A 586 46.83 -8.57 5.85
CA ALA A 586 45.91 -7.99 6.83
C ALA A 586 44.57 -8.75 6.85
N VAL A 587 44.03 -9.07 5.68
CA VAL A 587 42.80 -9.87 5.53
C VAL A 587 42.96 -11.25 6.15
N GLY A 588 44.11 -11.90 5.97
CA GLY A 588 44.41 -13.21 6.57
C GLY A 588 44.49 -13.21 8.11
N GLU A 589 44.58 -12.05 8.74
CA GLU A 589 44.61 -11.90 10.20
C GLU A 589 43.24 -11.53 10.79
N LEU A 590 42.25 -11.17 9.95
CA LEU A 590 40.91 -10.72 10.36
C LEU A 590 40.16 -11.72 11.25
N TRP A 591 40.40 -13.03 11.10
CA TRP A 591 39.74 -14.08 11.90
C TRP A 591 39.95 -13.94 13.42
N ARG A 592 40.99 -13.21 13.84
CA ARG A 592 41.26 -12.93 15.25
C ARG A 592 40.37 -11.81 15.80
N PHE A 593 39.80 -10.98 14.92
CA PHE A 593 39.00 -9.83 15.29
C PHE A 593 37.62 -10.21 15.80
N ASP A 594 37.12 -9.45 16.76
CA ASP A 594 35.78 -9.64 17.33
C ASP A 594 34.82 -8.63 16.68
N HIS A 595 34.01 -9.13 15.76
CA HIS A 595 33.00 -8.37 15.03
C HIS A 595 31.81 -9.29 14.68
N PRO A 596 30.57 -8.86 14.95
CA PRO A 596 29.39 -9.73 14.89
C PRO A 596 29.11 -10.28 13.48
N ARG A 597 29.40 -9.49 12.44
CA ARG A 597 29.18 -9.85 11.02
C ARG A 597 30.46 -10.25 10.29
N LEU A 598 31.51 -10.62 11.03
CA LEU A 598 32.82 -10.92 10.42
C LEU A 598 32.76 -12.08 9.42
N GLY A 599 31.96 -13.11 9.72
CA GLY A 599 31.77 -14.26 8.83
C GLY A 599 31.23 -13.84 7.45
N ASP A 600 30.21 -13.00 7.44
CA ASP A 600 29.55 -12.52 6.21
C ASP A 600 30.52 -11.66 5.37
N VAL A 601 31.27 -10.78 6.03
CA VAL A 601 32.30 -9.95 5.36
C VAL A 601 33.40 -10.81 4.74
N LEU A 602 33.89 -11.83 5.45
CA LEU A 602 34.93 -12.72 4.93
C LEU A 602 34.43 -13.61 3.79
N ASP A 603 33.18 -14.04 3.83
CA ASP A 603 32.54 -14.82 2.76
C ASP A 603 32.35 -13.96 1.50
N GLY A 604 31.84 -12.73 1.67
CA GLY A 604 31.73 -11.74 0.61
C GLY A 604 33.08 -11.43 -0.05
N LEU A 605 34.11 -11.12 0.76
CA LEU A 605 35.47 -10.89 0.27
C LEU A 605 36.04 -12.12 -0.46
N GLY A 606 35.86 -13.32 0.10
CA GLY A 606 36.37 -14.55 -0.52
C GLY A 606 35.73 -14.89 -1.87
N THR A 607 34.49 -14.45 -2.08
CA THR A 607 33.70 -14.78 -3.27
C THR A 607 33.81 -13.70 -4.35
N HIS A 608 33.82 -12.41 -3.96
CA HIS A 608 33.63 -11.29 -4.90
C HIS A 608 34.86 -10.39 -5.06
N HIS A 609 35.92 -10.55 -4.25
CA HIS A 609 37.09 -9.68 -4.36
C HIS A 609 37.85 -9.91 -5.69
N PRO A 610 38.21 -8.87 -6.46
CA PRO A 610 38.82 -9.03 -7.79
C PRO A 610 40.30 -9.44 -7.78
N ASP A 611 40.98 -9.33 -6.63
CA ASP A 611 42.34 -9.82 -6.42
C ASP A 611 42.32 -11.20 -5.77
N ASP A 612 42.89 -12.19 -6.46
CA ASP A 612 42.89 -13.60 -6.04
C ASP A 612 43.63 -13.83 -4.72
N GLU A 613 44.73 -13.10 -4.44
CA GLU A 613 45.49 -13.28 -3.20
C GLU A 613 44.68 -12.80 -1.99
N VAL A 614 43.96 -11.69 -2.12
CA VAL A 614 43.06 -11.17 -1.09
C VAL A 614 41.87 -12.11 -0.90
N ALA A 615 41.27 -12.61 -1.98
CA ALA A 615 40.14 -13.55 -1.93
C ALA A 615 40.54 -14.87 -1.23
N ASP A 616 41.70 -15.44 -1.57
CA ASP A 616 42.25 -16.65 -0.94
C ASP A 616 42.55 -16.43 0.55
N ALA A 617 43.09 -15.26 0.92
CA ALA A 617 43.31 -14.89 2.31
C ALA A 617 42.00 -14.78 3.09
N ALA A 618 40.95 -14.20 2.50
CA ALA A 618 39.62 -14.09 3.10
C ALA A 618 38.99 -15.47 3.33
N ARG A 619 39.03 -16.37 2.35
CA ARG A 619 38.54 -17.76 2.51
C ARG A 619 39.30 -18.50 3.62
N THR A 620 40.62 -18.32 3.68
CA THR A 620 41.46 -18.93 4.73
C THR A 620 41.11 -18.36 6.12
N ALA A 621 40.90 -17.05 6.22
CA ALA A 621 40.47 -16.41 7.46
C ALA A 621 39.07 -16.88 7.88
N LEU A 622 38.14 -17.05 6.94
CA LEU A 622 36.78 -17.54 7.22
C LEU A 622 36.80 -18.94 7.84
N LEU A 623 37.62 -19.85 7.29
CA LEU A 623 37.80 -21.19 7.85
C LEU A 623 38.32 -21.14 9.29
N ARG A 624 39.38 -20.35 9.53
CA ARG A 624 39.94 -20.17 10.89
C ARG A 624 38.97 -19.52 11.87
N TRP A 625 38.14 -18.59 11.39
CA TRP A 625 37.11 -17.95 12.20
C TRP A 625 36.03 -18.95 12.61
N ARG A 626 35.58 -19.83 11.70
CA ARG A 626 34.63 -20.92 11.98
C ARG A 626 35.19 -21.98 12.93
N GLU A 627 36.49 -22.25 12.85
CA GLU A 627 37.19 -23.20 13.72
C GLU A 627 37.55 -22.62 15.10
N ARG A 628 37.31 -21.32 15.33
CA ARG A 628 37.59 -20.69 16.62
C ARG A 628 36.61 -21.22 17.65
N PRO A 629 37.07 -21.72 18.82
CA PRO A 629 36.17 -22.03 19.91
C PRO A 629 35.40 -20.76 20.29
N GLY A 630 34.06 -20.87 20.35
CA GLY A 630 33.19 -19.74 20.69
C GLY A 630 33.55 -19.16 22.07
N PRO A 631 33.14 -17.92 22.38
CA PRO A 631 33.33 -17.36 23.72
C PRO A 631 32.42 -18.09 24.73
N GLY A 632 32.88 -19.24 25.23
CA GLY A 632 32.19 -20.03 26.26
C GLY A 632 32.38 -21.54 26.11
N ASP A 633 33.50 -22.05 26.63
CA ASP A 633 33.59 -23.34 27.32
C ASP A 633 33.94 -23.05 28.79
#